data_AF-A0A9D8IC06-F1
#
_entry.id   AF-A0A9D8IC06-F1
#
_cell.length_a   1.000
_cell.length_b   1.000
_cell.length_c   1.000
_cell.angle_alpha   90.00
_cell.angle_beta   90.00
_cell.angle_gamma   90.00
#
_symmetry.space_group_name_H-M   'P 1'
#
loop_
_entity.id
_entity.type
_entity.pdbx_description
1 polymer ?
#
loop_
_entity_poly.entity_id
_entity_poly.type
_entity_poly.pdbx_seq_one_letter_code
_entity_poly.pdbx_strand_id
1 'polypeptide(L)'
;MKHNKLFAFFGYDLANNDLTILQNAAKSGYTLFALDAKAISFAIEANLPYMLIDNWIDAKTMRHIANEALRTERRWFEPAKELFTRAGICWPLFDHAAMFWFWRDVTLASFFIQRFIDGGGDEIKFLKPCSFKPTVYYDKSESWKTIFDSYFHSPDKHLYNGNNTSGLLQYLNANKIQSVINTKCRFSQEERSTINLSLSRSNHSIKSIPLKERSGKIVFALNQGESHRFTHVIKQLSEQYSGKVEAIILFYDPHMAKVLSEAWSIPVYCCPSEHKVDVSLRDRFVEGYRVSLNNASGKPWYFPMKHMQYHFEYYCRHRWPMLAASLSTWMEIWKLVKPNVVLTSQLIDAESQLPAEAANRLGIETFAMPHGGFYLGDEAQVSKNNLYSFKTHKYHLKKGGIPEENIVACKGIVADNEYQMKGINLEMLTSEKPTWKILVLSTMATLDGVFLPIVSLQGQINAFKILNNPPQNIADKLFIKFKVHPGWPDLESLSVAGINIERDVFPPNSDLHSILHHFDLIIDLNLSGTAIIHTIRAIKPILFFWPCRVNFSHWYEEIFLQAGKLADNPEKLWKHITRFFTEDKFAQLLRNKVEIFANNYLDDGNFPTLGDLIQDKVFLKKAYNRPLEKSAGYFKPDANESLCGINNLDMRIVNIDANPEFFYGEISKEHMIWILERNKQGNSIEAVTHEYCNHTKNEYFREYALDRRRSLCLYLLGNLKGKNILDYGCGLGSIGVVAAQFGAYVSFTDNCLVRLEYALARCKELELTNTSFYGCHSWKSLPFNPETYEIILLNGIMEWIPQTLGVNFENVFESQLEFLQGMARFLKKEGCIFLAIENRFALQYFMGYPEDHTNIPYLSILSRREANELHLKTKGTEFVTWTWSLNDYIQHLPKIGLYVADSYAMFPDYRFPRMLACLNDTNALKKGMMMEKYDSPISEMNREKHINYFAEMGLLRHFVYSYGLIIKKCP
;
A
#
# COMPACT_ATOMS: atom_id res chain seq x y z
N MET A 1 20.33 34.34 -8.09
CA MET A 1 19.74 35.46 -8.85
C MET A 1 18.23 35.39 -8.65
N LYS A 2 17.52 36.52 -8.67
CA LYS A 2 16.05 36.53 -8.71
C LYS A 2 15.64 36.06 -10.12
N HIS A 3 15.22 34.79 -10.25
CA HIS A 3 14.85 34.19 -11.53
C HIS A 3 13.41 34.56 -11.86
N ASN A 4 13.17 35.82 -12.22
CA ASN A 4 11.82 36.34 -12.40
C ASN A 4 11.13 35.85 -13.69
N LYS A 5 11.88 35.29 -14.64
CA LYS A 5 11.37 34.80 -15.93
C LYS A 5 11.87 33.40 -16.24
N LEU A 6 10.95 32.46 -16.51
CA LEU A 6 11.27 31.06 -16.82
C LEU A 6 10.81 30.65 -18.21
N PHE A 7 11.59 29.82 -18.89
CA PHE A 7 11.19 29.12 -20.11
C PHE A 7 11.20 27.60 -19.86
N ALA A 8 10.03 27.02 -19.61
CA ALA A 8 9.83 25.61 -19.27
C ALA A 8 9.63 24.74 -20.52
N PHE A 9 10.35 23.61 -20.60
CA PHE A 9 10.26 22.70 -21.75
C PHE A 9 10.71 21.28 -21.40
N PHE A 10 10.09 20.30 -22.07
CA PHE A 10 10.59 18.92 -22.17
C PHE A 10 11.43 18.76 -23.43
N GLY A 11 12.27 17.73 -23.48
CA GLY A 11 13.04 17.42 -24.67
C GLY A 11 12.15 17.10 -25.88
N TYR A 12 11.00 16.45 -25.67
CA TYR A 12 10.09 16.16 -26.80
C TYR A 12 9.45 17.43 -27.41
N ASP A 13 9.38 18.55 -26.68
CA ASP A 13 8.85 19.82 -27.22
C ASP A 13 9.75 20.39 -28.34
N LEU A 14 11.02 19.93 -28.41
CA LEU A 14 12.04 20.44 -29.32
C LEU A 14 12.44 19.44 -30.42
N ALA A 15 11.82 18.26 -30.49
CA ALA A 15 12.28 17.14 -31.33
C ALA A 15 12.39 17.43 -32.85
N ASN A 16 11.89 18.57 -33.35
CA ASN A 16 12.05 19.04 -34.73
C ASN A 16 12.49 20.53 -34.82
N ASN A 17 12.85 21.16 -33.70
CA ASN A 17 13.13 22.60 -33.63
C ASN A 17 14.63 22.87 -33.52
N ASP A 18 15.08 23.89 -34.24
CA ASP A 18 16.42 24.46 -34.10
C ASP A 18 16.62 24.99 -32.67
N LEU A 19 17.76 24.66 -32.06
CA LEU A 19 18.15 25.09 -30.72
C LEU A 19 18.20 26.63 -30.58
N THR A 20 18.12 27.36 -31.70
CA THR A 20 17.92 28.82 -31.73
C THR A 20 16.75 29.30 -30.88
N ILE A 21 15.70 28.51 -30.68
CA ILE A 21 14.59 28.91 -29.79
C ILE A 21 15.03 29.06 -28.32
N LEU A 22 15.90 28.19 -27.84
CA LEU A 22 16.47 28.27 -26.49
C LEU A 22 17.39 29.49 -26.37
N GLN A 23 18.20 29.74 -27.41
CA GLN A 23 19.07 30.90 -27.47
C GLN A 23 18.27 32.22 -27.49
N ASN A 24 17.16 32.27 -28.21
CA ASN A 24 16.29 33.43 -28.27
C ASN A 24 15.57 33.67 -26.94
N ALA A 25 15.13 32.61 -26.25
CA ALA A 25 14.57 32.72 -24.91
C ALA A 25 15.61 33.27 -23.92
N ALA A 26 16.83 32.73 -23.93
CA ALA A 26 17.92 33.23 -23.08
C ALA A 26 18.28 34.70 -23.38
N LYS A 27 18.40 35.08 -24.67
CA LYS A 27 18.62 36.49 -25.09
C LYS A 27 17.49 37.42 -24.64
N SER A 28 16.27 36.91 -24.53
CA SER A 28 15.09 37.64 -24.05
C SER A 28 14.99 37.68 -22.52
N GLY A 29 16.00 37.20 -21.80
CA GLY A 29 16.08 37.27 -20.34
C GLY A 29 15.38 36.12 -19.59
N TYR A 30 14.98 35.04 -20.26
CA TYR A 30 14.40 33.88 -19.60
C TYR A 30 15.50 32.94 -19.09
N THR A 31 15.34 32.44 -17.86
CA THR A 31 16.12 31.29 -17.39
C THR A 31 15.47 30.02 -17.93
N LEU A 32 16.27 29.14 -18.55
CA LEU A 32 15.78 27.87 -19.07
C LEU A 32 15.39 26.94 -17.91
N PHE A 33 14.21 26.33 -17.99
CA PHE A 33 13.69 25.39 -17.00
C PHE A 33 13.48 24.04 -17.69
N ALA A 34 14.47 23.16 -17.57
CA ALA A 34 14.48 21.84 -18.20
C ALA A 34 13.70 20.83 -17.35
N LEU A 35 12.73 20.15 -17.96
CA LEU A 35 11.79 19.27 -17.24
C LEU A 35 12.14 17.78 -17.29
N ASP A 36 13.01 17.36 -18.21
CA ASP A 36 13.49 15.99 -18.35
C ASP A 36 14.98 15.94 -18.73
N ALA A 37 15.56 14.74 -18.70
CA ALA A 37 16.97 14.52 -19.05
C ALA A 37 17.30 14.97 -20.49
N LYS A 38 16.34 14.81 -21.41
CA LYS A 38 16.50 15.24 -22.80
C LYS A 38 16.52 16.75 -22.96
N ALA A 39 15.70 17.50 -22.21
CA ALA A 39 15.75 18.96 -22.16
C ALA A 39 17.10 19.48 -21.63
N ILE A 40 17.68 18.79 -20.64
CA ILE A 40 19.02 19.10 -20.15
C ILE A 40 20.05 18.95 -21.27
N SER A 41 19.99 17.84 -22.01
CA SER A 41 20.95 17.59 -23.10
C SER A 41 20.92 18.71 -24.15
N PHE A 42 19.73 19.21 -24.51
CA PHE A 42 19.58 20.32 -25.45
C PHE A 42 20.05 21.67 -24.89
N ALA A 43 19.84 21.95 -23.60
CA ALA A 43 20.39 23.15 -22.97
C ALA A 43 21.93 23.16 -22.99
N ILE A 44 22.55 22.00 -22.72
CA ILE A 44 24.01 21.81 -22.76
C ILE A 44 24.54 21.94 -24.18
N GLU A 45 23.89 21.29 -25.16
CA GLU A 45 24.26 21.40 -26.59
C GLU A 45 24.18 22.84 -27.07
N ALA A 46 23.17 23.60 -26.62
CA ALA A 46 23.03 25.02 -26.90
C ALA A 46 24.01 25.92 -26.11
N ASN A 47 24.81 25.36 -25.19
CA ASN A 47 25.70 26.08 -24.27
C ASN A 47 24.98 27.14 -23.42
N LEU A 48 23.80 26.79 -22.88
CA LEU A 48 22.97 27.69 -22.08
C LEU A 48 22.77 27.15 -20.65
N PRO A 49 22.76 28.03 -19.63
CA PRO A 49 22.44 27.61 -18.27
C PRO A 49 20.97 27.21 -18.16
N TYR A 50 20.69 26.21 -17.33
CA TYR A 50 19.35 25.72 -17.07
C TYR A 50 19.11 25.53 -15.56
N MET A 51 17.83 25.45 -15.20
CA MET A 51 17.35 25.05 -13.89
C MET A 51 16.47 23.82 -14.03
N LEU A 52 16.34 23.09 -12.93
CA LEU A 52 15.51 21.90 -12.76
C LEU A 52 14.47 22.15 -11.68
N ILE A 53 13.49 21.26 -11.60
CA ILE A 53 12.44 21.35 -10.59
C ILE A 53 13.03 21.17 -9.18
N ASP A 54 14.11 20.41 -9.08
CA ASP A 54 14.95 20.21 -7.90
C ASP A 54 15.51 21.51 -7.29
N ASN A 55 15.66 22.57 -8.10
CA ASN A 55 16.12 23.88 -7.61
C ASN A 55 15.03 24.63 -6.82
N TRP A 56 13.77 24.21 -6.95
CA TRP A 56 12.60 24.85 -6.34
C TRP A 56 11.95 23.98 -5.26
N ILE A 57 11.99 22.67 -5.45
CA ILE A 57 11.34 21.70 -4.58
C ILE A 57 12.30 20.54 -4.35
N ASP A 58 12.66 20.31 -3.09
CA ASP A 58 13.53 19.19 -2.74
C ASP A 58 12.80 17.84 -2.87
N ALA A 59 13.57 16.75 -2.97
CA ALA A 59 13.03 15.39 -3.17
C ALA A 59 12.07 14.92 -2.05
N LYS A 60 12.27 15.39 -0.81
CA LYS A 60 11.40 15.03 0.33
C LYS A 60 10.05 15.73 0.20
N THR A 61 10.05 17.00 -0.22
CA THR A 61 8.84 17.76 -0.51
C THR A 61 8.10 17.18 -1.72
N MET A 62 8.79 16.83 -2.81
CA MET A 62 8.18 16.14 -3.96
C MET A 62 7.51 14.82 -3.56
N ARG A 63 8.14 14.04 -2.67
CA ARG A 63 7.56 12.80 -2.13
C ARG A 63 6.28 13.09 -1.31
N HIS A 64 6.25 14.17 -0.54
CA HIS A 64 5.04 14.56 0.18
C HIS A 64 3.91 14.94 -0.77
N ILE A 65 4.22 15.70 -1.83
CA ILE A 65 3.27 16.07 -2.89
C ILE A 65 2.72 14.83 -3.58
N ALA A 66 3.58 13.86 -3.92
CA ALA A 66 3.18 12.58 -4.51
C ALA A 66 2.17 11.81 -3.64
N ASN A 67 2.39 11.78 -2.32
CA ASN A 67 1.49 11.13 -1.37
C ASN A 67 0.14 11.84 -1.26
N GLU A 68 0.13 13.17 -1.31
CA GLU A 68 -1.10 13.96 -1.27
C GLU A 68 -1.90 13.82 -2.58
N ALA A 69 -1.21 13.75 -3.73
CA ALA A 69 -1.83 13.44 -5.01
C ALA A 69 -2.53 12.07 -4.99
N LEU A 70 -1.89 11.03 -4.41
CA LEU A 70 -2.50 9.70 -4.25
C LEU A 70 -3.77 9.74 -3.39
N ARG A 71 -3.78 10.51 -2.30
CA ARG A 71 -4.98 10.68 -1.46
C ARG A 71 -6.08 11.42 -2.20
N THR A 72 -5.70 12.43 -2.97
CA THR A 72 -6.62 13.23 -3.77
C THR A 72 -7.31 12.38 -4.83
N GLU A 73 -6.52 11.59 -5.57
CA GLU A 73 -6.95 10.65 -6.59
C GLU A 73 -8.12 9.76 -6.13
N ARG A 74 -8.12 9.36 -4.86
CA ARG A 74 -9.13 8.47 -4.26
C ARG A 74 -10.29 9.15 -3.54
N ARG A 75 -10.28 10.49 -3.39
CA ARG A 75 -11.23 11.19 -2.49
C ARG A 75 -12.00 12.34 -3.11
N TRP A 76 -11.51 12.92 -4.21
CA TRP A 76 -12.11 14.13 -4.80
C TRP A 76 -13.60 13.95 -5.17
N PHE A 77 -14.01 12.73 -5.52
CA PHE A 77 -15.36 12.36 -5.94
C PHE A 77 -16.30 11.92 -4.79
N GLU A 78 -15.79 11.67 -3.58
CA GLU A 78 -16.56 11.09 -2.46
C GLU A 78 -17.87 11.84 -2.13
N PRO A 79 -17.95 13.20 -2.15
CA PRO A 79 -19.20 13.92 -1.92
C PRO A 79 -20.33 13.59 -2.91
N ALA A 80 -19.99 13.05 -4.07
CA ALA A 80 -20.92 12.71 -5.15
C ALA A 80 -20.78 11.25 -5.61
N LYS A 81 -20.24 10.37 -4.75
CA LYS A 81 -19.91 8.97 -5.07
C LYS A 81 -21.07 8.25 -5.76
N GLU A 82 -22.28 8.40 -5.25
CA GLU A 82 -23.49 7.78 -5.80
C GLU A 82 -23.82 8.24 -7.22
N LEU A 83 -23.55 9.50 -7.57
CA LEU A 83 -23.76 10.00 -8.93
C LEU A 83 -22.80 9.33 -9.91
N PHE A 84 -21.58 9.00 -9.46
CA PHE A 84 -20.60 8.25 -10.24
C PHE A 84 -20.80 6.74 -10.24
N THR A 85 -21.71 6.19 -9.44
CA THR A 85 -21.94 4.75 -9.35
C THR A 85 -22.94 4.25 -10.38
N ARG A 86 -22.52 3.27 -11.20
CA ARG A 86 -23.41 2.52 -12.11
C ARG A 86 -23.12 1.04 -12.02
N ALA A 87 -24.20 0.25 -11.90
CA ALA A 87 -24.14 -1.21 -11.81
C ALA A 87 -23.23 -1.70 -10.65
N GLY A 88 -23.21 -0.98 -9.53
CA GLY A 88 -22.38 -1.30 -8.36
C GLY A 88 -20.91 -0.85 -8.47
N ILE A 89 -20.51 -0.21 -9.57
CA ILE A 89 -19.15 0.30 -9.77
C ILE A 89 -19.15 1.82 -9.68
N CYS A 90 -18.35 2.37 -8.75
CA CYS A 90 -18.00 3.79 -8.74
C CYS A 90 -16.86 4.04 -9.72
N TRP A 91 -17.13 4.67 -10.86
CA TRP A 91 -16.16 4.75 -11.97
C TRP A 91 -14.88 5.54 -11.66
N PRO A 92 -14.90 6.69 -10.97
CA PRO A 92 -13.69 7.37 -10.54
C PRO A 92 -12.80 6.51 -9.64
N LEU A 93 -13.40 5.63 -8.82
CA LEU A 93 -12.67 4.71 -7.97
C LEU A 93 -12.13 3.52 -8.76
N PHE A 94 -12.92 2.94 -9.67
CA PHE A 94 -12.52 1.78 -10.48
C PHE A 94 -11.45 2.12 -11.53
N ASP A 95 -11.54 3.32 -12.10
CA ASP A 95 -10.67 3.82 -13.17
C ASP A 95 -9.61 4.82 -12.65
N HIS A 96 -9.36 4.83 -11.34
CA HIS A 96 -8.50 5.82 -10.70
C HIS A 96 -7.08 5.84 -11.30
N ALA A 97 -6.55 4.66 -11.67
CA ALA A 97 -5.25 4.48 -12.28
C ALA A 97 -5.07 5.29 -13.58
N ALA A 98 -6.15 5.53 -14.33
CA ALA A 98 -6.12 6.38 -15.51
C ALA A 98 -5.82 7.85 -15.16
N MET A 99 -6.12 8.30 -13.94
CA MET A 99 -5.83 9.65 -13.45
C MET A 99 -4.55 9.71 -12.59
N PHE A 100 -3.79 8.62 -12.50
CA PHE A 100 -2.61 8.50 -11.62
C PHE A 100 -1.59 9.64 -11.85
N TRP A 101 -1.20 9.87 -13.11
CA TRP A 101 -0.24 10.92 -13.46
C TRP A 101 -0.85 12.32 -13.46
N PHE A 102 -2.16 12.43 -13.76
CA PHE A 102 -2.88 13.69 -13.70
C PHE A 102 -2.73 14.36 -12.34
N TRP A 103 -3.11 13.66 -11.26
CA TRP A 103 -3.12 14.25 -9.92
C TRP A 103 -1.73 14.63 -9.45
N ARG A 104 -0.72 13.83 -9.81
CA ARG A 104 0.68 14.08 -9.48
C ARG A 104 1.22 15.34 -10.16
N ASP A 105 0.99 15.44 -11.46
CA ASP A 105 1.46 16.57 -12.26
C ASP A 105 0.77 17.87 -11.85
N VAL A 106 -0.56 17.88 -11.71
CA VAL A 106 -1.28 19.12 -11.35
C VAL A 106 -0.97 19.57 -9.92
N THR A 107 -0.79 18.63 -8.99
CA THR A 107 -0.46 18.98 -7.60
C THR A 107 0.96 19.54 -7.50
N LEU A 108 1.94 18.93 -8.18
CA LEU A 108 3.31 19.47 -8.24
C LEU A 108 3.34 20.81 -8.96
N ALA A 109 2.64 20.94 -10.09
CA ALA A 109 2.56 22.17 -10.86
C ALA A 109 1.97 23.32 -10.03
N SER A 110 0.85 23.08 -9.32
CA SER A 110 0.23 24.06 -8.43
C SER A 110 1.17 24.49 -7.31
N PHE A 111 1.88 23.54 -6.70
CA PHE A 111 2.83 23.85 -5.63
C PHE A 111 4.04 24.65 -6.14
N PHE A 112 4.61 24.23 -7.26
CA PHE A 112 5.73 24.92 -7.91
C PHE A 112 5.36 26.35 -8.27
N ILE A 113 4.23 26.54 -8.97
CA ILE A 113 3.89 27.85 -9.51
C ILE A 113 3.54 28.84 -8.40
N GLN A 114 2.90 28.39 -7.33
CA GLN A 114 2.69 29.23 -6.14
C GLN A 114 4.02 29.70 -5.56
N ARG A 115 4.99 28.77 -5.38
CA ARG A 115 6.33 29.14 -4.89
C ARG A 115 7.10 30.06 -5.83
N PHE A 116 6.94 29.88 -7.13
CA PHE A 116 7.54 30.75 -8.13
C PHE A 116 7.01 32.18 -7.98
N ILE A 117 5.69 32.34 -7.90
CA ILE A 117 5.03 33.65 -7.74
C ILE A 117 5.40 34.29 -6.39
N ASP A 118 5.32 33.54 -5.29
CA ASP A 118 5.67 34.01 -3.94
C ASP A 118 7.15 34.46 -3.85
N GLY A 119 8.02 33.83 -4.66
CA GLY A 119 9.43 34.19 -4.80
C GLY A 119 9.71 35.43 -5.65
N GLY A 120 8.66 36.10 -6.17
CA GLY A 120 8.77 37.25 -7.07
C GLY A 120 8.92 36.88 -8.55
N GLY A 121 8.44 35.70 -8.95
CA GLY A 121 8.36 35.26 -10.34
C GLY A 121 7.30 36.05 -11.11
N ASP A 122 7.70 36.68 -12.21
CA ASP A 122 6.87 37.58 -13.00
C ASP A 122 6.29 36.88 -14.25
N GLU A 123 7.01 35.92 -14.83
CA GLU A 123 6.64 35.34 -16.13
C GLU A 123 7.16 33.91 -16.33
N ILE A 124 6.31 33.01 -16.84
CA ILE A 124 6.73 31.69 -17.35
C ILE A 124 6.24 31.50 -18.78
N LYS A 125 7.11 30.97 -19.64
CA LYS A 125 6.79 30.59 -21.02
C LYS A 125 7.09 29.12 -21.24
N PHE A 126 6.34 28.50 -22.15
CA PHE A 126 6.53 27.11 -22.55
C PHE A 126 5.97 26.89 -23.96
N LEU A 127 6.37 25.80 -24.59
CA LEU A 127 5.86 25.42 -25.91
C LEU A 127 4.52 24.71 -25.77
N LYS A 128 3.49 25.20 -26.48
CA LYS A 128 2.13 24.63 -26.43
C LYS A 128 1.75 24.03 -27.79
N PRO A 129 1.64 22.69 -27.92
CA PRO A 129 0.99 22.10 -29.09
C PRO A 129 -0.51 22.46 -29.12
N CYS A 130 -1.10 22.50 -30.31
CA CYS A 130 -2.43 23.10 -30.58
C CYS A 130 -3.66 22.43 -29.94
N SER A 131 -3.56 21.51 -28.97
CA SER A 131 -4.74 20.83 -28.40
C SER A 131 -4.64 20.55 -26.89
N PHE A 132 -5.66 20.94 -26.13
CA PHE A 132 -5.88 20.47 -24.76
C PHE A 132 -6.26 18.98 -24.80
N LYS A 133 -5.45 18.12 -24.18
CA LYS A 133 -5.71 16.68 -24.10
C LYS A 133 -5.84 16.26 -22.63
N PRO A 134 -6.87 15.48 -22.26
CA PRO A 134 -6.97 14.92 -20.91
C PRO A 134 -5.82 13.92 -20.70
N THR A 135 -5.20 13.93 -19.52
CA THR A 135 -4.27 12.86 -19.11
C THR A 135 -5.04 11.58 -18.90
N VAL A 136 -4.58 10.49 -19.53
CA VAL A 136 -5.05 9.12 -19.30
C VAL A 136 -3.79 8.25 -19.18
N TYR A 137 -3.60 7.60 -18.04
CA TYR A 137 -2.35 6.90 -17.70
C TYR A 137 -1.14 7.84 -17.88
N TYR A 138 -0.09 7.36 -18.55
CA TYR A 138 1.17 8.07 -18.78
C TYR A 138 1.21 8.77 -20.14
N ASP A 139 0.06 8.96 -20.82
CA ASP A 139 0.02 9.69 -22.07
C ASP A 139 0.48 11.15 -21.86
N LYS A 140 1.33 11.63 -22.77
CA LYS A 140 1.91 12.98 -22.73
C LYS A 140 0.81 14.02 -22.50
N SER A 141 0.91 14.76 -21.39
CA SER A 141 -0.15 15.63 -20.93
C SER A 141 0.25 17.10 -20.88
N GLU A 142 -0.72 17.95 -21.19
CA GLU A 142 -0.60 19.41 -21.12
C GLU A 142 -1.17 19.96 -19.80
N SER A 143 -1.38 19.08 -18.81
CA SER A 143 -2.08 19.43 -17.58
C SER A 143 -1.33 20.44 -16.73
N TRP A 144 -0.02 20.27 -16.57
CA TRP A 144 0.82 21.22 -15.82
C TRP A 144 0.86 22.61 -16.49
N LYS A 145 0.87 22.67 -17.84
CA LYS A 145 0.84 23.93 -18.60
C LYS A 145 -0.45 24.70 -18.34
N THR A 146 -1.58 23.99 -18.29
CA THR A 146 -2.88 24.60 -17.98
C THR A 146 -2.95 25.11 -16.55
N ILE A 147 -2.33 24.40 -15.60
CA ILE A 147 -2.19 24.90 -14.22
C ILE A 147 -1.38 26.20 -14.20
N PHE A 148 -0.23 26.26 -14.87
CA PHE A 148 0.56 27.49 -14.94
C PHE A 148 -0.24 28.66 -15.53
N ASP A 149 -0.88 28.45 -16.69
CA ASP A 149 -1.75 29.45 -17.33
C ASP A 149 -2.81 30.00 -16.35
N SER A 150 -3.41 29.12 -15.54
CA SER A 150 -4.51 29.46 -14.63
C SER A 150 -4.08 30.30 -13.42
N TYR A 151 -2.80 30.22 -13.01
CA TYR A 151 -2.28 31.05 -11.91
C TYR A 151 -1.93 32.48 -12.36
N PHE A 152 -1.48 32.67 -13.60
CA PHE A 152 -1.19 34.00 -14.14
C PHE A 152 -2.42 34.72 -14.71
N HIS A 153 -3.46 33.96 -15.08
CA HIS A 153 -4.71 34.51 -15.60
C HIS A 153 -5.84 34.21 -14.62
N SER A 154 -6.05 35.12 -13.66
CA SER A 154 -7.22 35.08 -12.78
C SER A 154 -8.49 34.96 -13.66
N PRO A 155 -9.29 33.87 -13.55
CA PRO A 155 -10.34 33.53 -14.52
C PRO A 155 -11.51 34.51 -14.60
N ASP A 156 -11.58 35.48 -13.68
CA ASP A 156 -12.66 36.47 -13.63
C ASP A 156 -12.45 37.66 -14.59
N LYS A 157 -11.48 37.61 -15.52
CA LYS A 157 -11.30 38.64 -16.56
C LYS A 157 -11.18 38.06 -17.97
N HIS A 158 -12.36 37.94 -18.60
CA HIS A 158 -12.66 37.98 -20.04
C HIS A 158 -12.28 36.79 -20.97
N LEU A 159 -13.35 36.10 -21.41
CA LEU A 159 -13.54 35.60 -22.78
C LEU A 159 -13.21 36.73 -23.79
N TYR A 160 -12.52 36.41 -24.88
CA TYR A 160 -11.68 37.31 -25.67
C TYR A 160 -12.43 38.20 -26.69
N ASN A 161 -11.69 38.99 -27.48
CA ASN A 161 -12.06 39.48 -28.82
C ASN A 161 -10.82 39.63 -29.74
N GLY A 162 -11.00 39.36 -31.04
CA GLY A 162 -9.98 38.94 -32.01
C GLY A 162 -8.97 39.97 -32.55
N ASN A 163 -7.88 39.39 -33.11
CA ASN A 163 -7.09 39.78 -34.30
C ASN A 163 -5.63 40.29 -34.20
N ASN A 164 -4.82 39.65 -35.04
CA ASN A 164 -3.52 39.98 -35.65
C ASN A 164 -2.18 39.51 -35.05
N THR A 165 -1.35 39.07 -36.00
CA THR A 165 -0.19 38.16 -35.95
C THR A 165 1.10 38.86 -36.36
N SER A 166 2.23 38.54 -35.70
CA SER A 166 3.52 38.19 -36.36
C SER A 166 4.64 37.91 -35.33
N GLY A 167 5.43 36.83 -35.55
CA GLY A 167 6.80 36.68 -35.01
C GLY A 167 7.05 35.76 -33.80
N LEU A 168 7.24 34.46 -34.03
CA LEU A 168 8.18 33.52 -33.36
C LEU A 168 8.34 33.40 -31.81
N LEU A 169 7.50 34.04 -30.99
CA LEU A 169 7.30 33.72 -29.57
C LEU A 169 5.84 34.04 -29.25
N GLN A 170 4.94 33.05 -29.35
CA GLN A 170 3.50 33.32 -29.18
C GLN A 170 3.07 33.30 -27.71
N TYR A 171 2.70 34.48 -27.20
CA TYR A 171 1.54 34.63 -26.34
C TYR A 171 0.32 34.76 -27.28
N LEU A 172 -0.68 33.88 -27.17
CA LEU A 172 -1.92 34.02 -27.92
C LEU A 172 -3.12 34.02 -26.97
N ASN A 173 -3.77 35.16 -26.98
CA ASN A 173 -5.00 35.49 -26.30
C ASN A 173 -6.14 34.50 -26.85
N ALA A 174 -7.23 34.26 -26.10
CA ALA A 174 -8.29 33.22 -26.23
C ALA A 174 -9.46 33.13 -27.31
N ASN A 175 -9.71 33.99 -28.31
CA ASN A 175 -10.77 33.80 -29.37
C ASN A 175 -10.21 33.69 -30.81
N LYS A 176 -9.06 33.06 -31.01
CA LYS A 176 -8.82 32.40 -32.30
C LYS A 176 -8.94 30.88 -32.20
N ILE A 177 -9.79 30.41 -31.28
CA ILE A 177 -10.27 29.03 -31.21
C ILE A 177 -11.68 28.98 -31.83
N GLN A 178 -11.77 29.12 -33.15
CA GLN A 178 -13.00 28.71 -33.85
C GLN A 178 -12.73 28.01 -35.20
N SER A 179 -11.48 27.95 -35.70
CA SER A 179 -11.20 27.34 -37.02
C SER A 179 -10.16 26.21 -37.04
N VAL A 180 -9.55 25.82 -35.91
CA VAL A 180 -8.55 24.73 -35.85
C VAL A 180 -9.13 23.41 -35.27
N ILE A 181 -10.43 23.37 -34.99
CA ILE A 181 -11.15 22.14 -34.57
C ILE A 181 -11.22 21.08 -35.70
N ASN A 182 -10.81 21.41 -36.93
CA ASN A 182 -10.78 20.46 -38.04
C ASN A 182 -9.36 20.24 -38.57
N THR A 183 -8.50 19.52 -37.85
CA THR A 183 -7.51 18.59 -38.44
C THR A 183 -6.71 17.83 -37.37
N LYS A 184 -7.29 16.71 -36.91
CA LYS A 184 -6.64 15.43 -36.51
C LYS A 184 -7.50 14.57 -35.56
N CYS A 185 -8.80 14.87 -35.42
CA CYS A 185 -9.81 13.83 -35.27
C CYS A 185 -10.45 13.59 -36.64
N ARG A 186 -9.81 12.79 -37.50
CA ARG A 186 -10.57 12.04 -38.51
C ARG A 186 -11.09 10.78 -37.80
N PHE A 187 -12.16 10.94 -37.04
CA PHE A 187 -13.27 10.02 -37.21
C PHE A 187 -14.19 10.72 -38.21
N SER A 188 -14.31 10.13 -39.39
CA SER A 188 -15.16 10.68 -40.46
C SER A 188 -16.59 10.79 -39.95
N GLN A 189 -17.24 11.91 -40.28
CA GLN A 189 -18.67 12.15 -40.03
C GLN A 189 -19.62 11.13 -40.72
N GLU A 190 -19.09 10.16 -41.48
CA GLU A 190 -19.85 9.03 -42.03
C GLU A 190 -20.12 7.90 -41.01
N GLU A 191 -19.48 7.88 -39.84
CA GLU A 191 -19.63 6.78 -38.85
C GLU A 191 -20.72 7.05 -37.80
N ARG A 192 -21.72 7.89 -38.10
CA ARG A 192 -22.77 8.30 -37.15
C ARG A 192 -24.19 7.84 -37.49
N SER A 193 -24.38 6.94 -38.45
CA SER A 193 -25.73 6.48 -38.80
C SER A 193 -25.85 4.96 -38.90
N THR A 194 -26.70 4.45 -38.00
CA THR A 194 -27.55 3.27 -38.16
C THR A 194 -26.90 1.90 -37.94
N ILE A 195 -27.38 1.30 -36.85
CA ILE A 195 -27.31 -0.10 -36.45
C ILE A 195 -27.54 -1.02 -37.66
N ASN A 196 -26.50 -1.76 -38.05
CA ASN A 196 -26.64 -3.04 -38.72
C ASN A 196 -25.74 -4.04 -38.00
N LEU A 197 -26.34 -4.81 -37.10
CA LEU A 197 -25.84 -6.11 -36.69
C LEU A 197 -25.89 -7.06 -37.91
N SER A 198 -24.99 -6.89 -38.90
CA SER A 198 -24.45 -7.93 -39.82
C SER A 198 -23.75 -7.36 -41.08
N LEU A 199 -22.60 -8.00 -41.42
CA LEU A 199 -21.95 -8.20 -42.73
C LEU A 199 -21.03 -7.12 -43.36
N SER A 200 -19.73 -7.50 -43.40
CA SER A 200 -18.71 -7.38 -44.46
C SER A 200 -18.67 -6.15 -45.39
N ARG A 201 -17.46 -5.59 -45.57
CA ARG A 201 -16.89 -5.23 -46.89
C ARG A 201 -15.36 -5.01 -46.82
N SER A 202 -14.60 -6.10 -46.85
CA SER A 202 -13.34 -6.21 -47.60
C SER A 202 -12.89 -7.67 -47.60
N ASN A 203 -12.36 -8.13 -48.75
CA ASN A 203 -12.30 -9.51 -49.21
C ASN A 203 -11.31 -10.45 -48.51
N HIS A 204 -11.00 -10.27 -47.23
CA HIS A 204 -10.27 -11.28 -46.47
C HIS A 204 -11.10 -11.64 -45.24
N SER A 205 -11.74 -12.80 -45.31
CA SER A 205 -12.57 -13.39 -44.27
C SER A 205 -11.80 -13.54 -42.95
N ILE A 206 -11.94 -12.55 -42.08
CA ILE A 206 -11.41 -12.57 -40.71
C ILE A 206 -12.61 -12.82 -39.78
N LYS A 207 -12.53 -13.88 -38.99
CA LYS A 207 -13.62 -14.35 -38.13
C LYS A 207 -13.78 -13.40 -36.93
N SER A 208 -14.80 -12.53 -36.95
CA SER A 208 -15.45 -12.05 -35.72
C SER A 208 -15.78 -13.26 -34.84
N ILE A 209 -15.76 -13.14 -33.50
CA ILE A 209 -16.06 -14.25 -32.56
C ILE A 209 -17.25 -15.05 -33.14
N PRO A 210 -17.05 -16.26 -33.71
CA PRO A 210 -18.17 -17.03 -34.24
C PRO A 210 -19.29 -17.14 -33.19
N LEU A 211 -20.51 -16.70 -33.53
CA LEU A 211 -21.72 -16.74 -32.67
C LEU A 211 -22.21 -18.16 -32.31
N LYS A 212 -21.36 -19.19 -32.49
CA LYS A 212 -21.65 -20.54 -32.01
C LYS A 212 -21.28 -20.63 -30.54
N GLU A 213 -22.17 -21.21 -29.74
CA GLU A 213 -21.97 -21.49 -28.31
C GLU A 213 -20.70 -22.36 -28.09
N ARG A 214 -19.82 -21.96 -27.16
CA ARG A 214 -18.49 -22.61 -26.96
C ARG A 214 -18.19 -22.98 -25.51
N SER A 215 -19.03 -23.81 -24.91
CA SER A 215 -18.85 -24.19 -23.51
C SER A 215 -17.51 -24.92 -23.24
N GLY A 216 -16.92 -24.65 -22.07
CA GLY A 216 -15.85 -25.49 -21.53
C GLY A 216 -14.41 -25.04 -21.82
N LYS A 217 -14.18 -23.80 -22.28
CA LYS A 217 -12.85 -23.26 -22.62
C LYS A 217 -12.16 -22.55 -21.46
N ILE A 218 -10.83 -22.49 -21.51
CA ILE A 218 -9.97 -21.61 -20.71
C ILE A 218 -9.65 -20.41 -21.59
N VAL A 219 -10.04 -19.20 -21.18
CA VAL A 219 -9.94 -18.01 -22.04
C VAL A 219 -9.05 -16.96 -21.38
N PHE A 220 -7.97 -16.60 -22.08
CA PHE A 220 -7.14 -15.45 -21.72
C PHE A 220 -7.78 -14.15 -22.21
N ALA A 221 -7.83 -13.11 -21.40
CA ALA A 221 -8.25 -11.76 -21.77
C ALA A 221 -7.13 -10.77 -21.40
N LEU A 222 -6.31 -10.39 -22.38
CA LEU A 222 -5.01 -9.75 -22.14
C LEU A 222 -4.83 -8.46 -22.95
N ASN A 223 -4.23 -7.45 -22.29
CA ASN A 223 -3.77 -6.24 -22.96
C ASN A 223 -2.60 -6.57 -23.92
N GLN A 224 -2.36 -5.72 -24.93
CA GLN A 224 -1.31 -5.91 -25.93
C GLN A 224 0.08 -6.14 -25.29
N GLY A 225 0.42 -5.32 -24.29
CA GLY A 225 1.71 -5.39 -23.59
C GLY A 225 1.94 -6.69 -22.83
N GLU A 226 0.87 -7.41 -22.49
CA GLU A 226 0.93 -8.66 -21.71
C GLU A 226 1.10 -9.90 -22.57
N SER A 227 0.93 -9.77 -23.90
CA SER A 227 1.05 -10.89 -24.84
C SER A 227 2.43 -11.55 -24.78
N HIS A 228 3.51 -10.75 -24.79
CA HIS A 228 4.87 -11.28 -24.66
C HIS A 228 5.09 -11.93 -23.28
N ARG A 229 4.71 -11.22 -22.22
CA ARG A 229 4.89 -11.62 -20.81
C ARG A 229 4.30 -13.00 -20.53
N PHE A 230 3.08 -13.27 -20.98
CA PHE A 230 2.40 -14.54 -20.69
C PHE A 230 2.51 -15.60 -21.78
N THR A 231 3.32 -15.38 -22.82
CA THR A 231 3.51 -16.37 -23.90
C THR A 231 3.94 -17.74 -23.35
N HIS A 232 4.83 -17.78 -22.36
CA HIS A 232 5.28 -19.04 -21.75
C HIS A 232 4.13 -19.78 -21.03
N VAL A 233 3.33 -19.06 -20.24
CA VAL A 233 2.15 -19.62 -19.54
C VAL A 233 1.09 -20.13 -20.52
N ILE A 234 0.82 -19.36 -21.57
CA ILE A 234 -0.17 -19.72 -22.60
C ILE A 234 0.25 -21.01 -23.30
N LYS A 235 1.51 -21.13 -23.71
CA LYS A 235 2.05 -22.34 -24.36
C LYS A 235 1.94 -23.55 -23.44
N GLN A 236 2.42 -23.44 -22.20
CA GLN A 236 2.35 -24.53 -21.22
C GLN A 236 0.90 -25.00 -20.98
N LEU A 237 -0.05 -24.08 -20.79
CA LEU A 237 -1.45 -24.44 -20.63
C LEU A 237 -2.07 -25.01 -21.90
N SER A 238 -1.68 -24.54 -23.08
CA SER A 238 -2.17 -25.06 -24.36
C SER A 238 -1.75 -26.51 -24.60
N GLU A 239 -0.55 -26.88 -24.16
CA GLU A 239 -0.04 -28.26 -24.19
C GLU A 239 -0.82 -29.15 -23.21
N GLN A 240 -1.04 -28.67 -21.98
CA GLN A 240 -1.80 -29.40 -20.95
C GLN A 240 -3.29 -29.56 -21.30
N TYR A 241 -3.89 -28.55 -21.92
CA TYR A 241 -5.33 -28.49 -22.24
C TYR A 241 -5.56 -28.33 -23.75
N SER A 242 -5.02 -29.27 -24.53
CA SER A 242 -5.07 -29.24 -26.01
C SER A 242 -6.49 -28.98 -26.54
N GLY A 243 -6.61 -27.99 -27.41
CA GLY A 243 -7.87 -27.56 -28.03
C GLY A 243 -8.87 -26.87 -27.09
N LYS A 244 -8.55 -26.62 -25.82
CA LYS A 244 -9.43 -25.97 -24.83
C LYS A 244 -9.00 -24.55 -24.44
N VAL A 245 -7.85 -24.09 -24.89
CA VAL A 245 -7.31 -22.75 -24.59
C VAL A 245 -7.59 -21.80 -25.76
N GLU A 246 -8.09 -20.60 -25.45
CA GLU A 246 -8.31 -19.51 -26.40
C GLU A 246 -7.85 -18.17 -25.77
N ALA A 247 -7.61 -17.14 -26.57
CA ALA A 247 -7.29 -15.80 -26.08
C ALA A 247 -8.12 -14.71 -26.77
N ILE A 248 -8.39 -13.63 -26.04
CA ILE A 248 -8.99 -12.39 -26.51
C ILE A 248 -8.05 -11.25 -26.15
N ILE A 249 -7.57 -10.52 -27.16
CA ILE A 249 -6.82 -9.28 -26.95
C ILE A 249 -7.78 -8.12 -26.74
N LEU A 250 -7.50 -7.27 -25.75
CA LEU A 250 -8.42 -6.21 -25.28
C LEU A 250 -8.56 -5.01 -26.24
N PHE A 251 -7.95 -5.08 -27.42
CA PHE A 251 -7.99 -4.05 -28.44
C PHE A 251 -8.25 -4.67 -29.81
N TYR A 252 -8.73 -3.85 -30.74
CA TYR A 252 -9.06 -4.31 -32.09
C TYR A 252 -7.83 -4.25 -33.01
N ASP A 253 -7.08 -5.36 -33.08
CA ASP A 253 -5.98 -5.55 -34.04
C ASP A 253 -5.99 -6.99 -34.61
N PRO A 254 -6.69 -7.19 -35.74
CA PRO A 254 -6.77 -8.50 -36.37
C PRO A 254 -5.43 -9.05 -36.86
N HIS A 255 -4.49 -8.18 -37.23
CA HIS A 255 -3.16 -8.61 -37.68
C HIS A 255 -2.39 -9.21 -36.50
N MET A 256 -2.37 -8.52 -35.36
CA MET A 256 -1.74 -9.05 -34.15
C MET A 256 -2.41 -10.33 -33.67
N ALA A 257 -3.74 -10.40 -33.66
CA ALA A 257 -4.45 -11.62 -33.27
C ALA A 257 -4.02 -12.82 -34.13
N LYS A 258 -3.85 -12.62 -35.45
CA LYS A 258 -3.34 -13.67 -36.35
C LYS A 258 -1.91 -14.10 -35.98
N VAL A 259 -1.00 -13.14 -35.80
CA VAL A 259 0.40 -13.41 -35.42
C VAL A 259 0.49 -14.18 -34.10
N LEU A 260 -0.27 -13.76 -33.08
CA LEU A 260 -0.31 -14.43 -31.79
C LEU A 260 -0.94 -15.83 -31.87
N SER A 261 -1.97 -16.00 -32.71
CA SER A 261 -2.60 -17.30 -32.94
C SER A 261 -1.63 -18.31 -33.53
N GLU A 262 -0.83 -17.90 -34.51
CA GLU A 262 0.24 -18.72 -35.09
C GLU A 262 1.34 -19.01 -34.06
N ALA A 263 1.78 -17.98 -33.31
CA ALA A 263 2.87 -18.10 -32.33
C ALA A 263 2.53 -18.99 -31.12
N TRP A 264 1.27 -19.03 -30.71
CA TRP A 264 0.79 -19.81 -29.56
C TRP A 264 0.06 -21.09 -29.96
N SER A 265 -0.21 -21.30 -31.25
CA SER A 265 -0.99 -22.45 -31.75
C SER A 265 -2.37 -22.60 -31.07
N ILE A 266 -3.00 -21.48 -30.72
CA ILE A 266 -4.37 -21.41 -30.16
C ILE A 266 -5.21 -20.38 -30.92
N PRO A 267 -6.55 -20.45 -30.85
CA PRO A 267 -7.40 -19.38 -31.37
C PRO A 267 -7.21 -18.07 -30.58
N VAL A 268 -6.97 -16.96 -31.30
CA VAL A 268 -6.88 -15.61 -30.73
C VAL A 268 -7.87 -14.68 -31.41
N TYR A 269 -8.63 -13.93 -30.63
CA TYR A 269 -9.69 -13.03 -31.08
C TYR A 269 -9.44 -11.60 -30.63
N CYS A 270 -10.10 -10.64 -31.27
CA CYS A 270 -10.11 -9.24 -30.86
C CYS A 270 -11.38 -8.89 -30.08
N CYS A 271 -11.25 -7.99 -29.11
CA CYS A 271 -12.40 -7.34 -28.48
C CYS A 271 -13.19 -6.52 -29.52
N PRO A 272 -14.54 -6.45 -29.45
CA PRO A 272 -15.34 -5.58 -30.31
C PRO A 272 -14.90 -4.11 -30.18
N SER A 273 -14.82 -3.38 -31.30
CA SER A 273 -14.39 -1.97 -31.33
C SER A 273 -15.49 -0.98 -30.98
N GLU A 274 -16.76 -1.40 -30.99
CA GLU A 274 -17.91 -0.51 -30.80
C GLU A 274 -18.72 -0.86 -29.55
N HIS A 275 -18.99 0.16 -28.74
CA HIS A 275 -19.81 0.04 -27.54
C HIS A 275 -21.05 0.95 -27.64
N LYS A 276 -22.23 0.40 -27.34
CA LYS A 276 -23.45 1.20 -27.26
C LYS A 276 -23.45 1.98 -25.93
N VAL A 277 -23.01 3.24 -26.00
CA VAL A 277 -22.91 4.11 -24.82
C VAL A 277 -24.29 4.62 -24.38
N ASP A 278 -24.61 4.44 -23.11
CA ASP A 278 -25.77 5.07 -22.48
C ASP A 278 -25.51 6.58 -22.29
N VAL A 279 -26.15 7.39 -23.12
CA VAL A 279 -25.98 8.84 -23.13
C VAL A 279 -26.45 9.47 -21.82
N SER A 280 -27.41 8.85 -21.11
CA SER A 280 -27.92 9.37 -19.83
C SER A 280 -26.86 9.36 -18.72
N LEU A 281 -25.85 8.49 -18.82
CA LEU A 281 -24.74 8.46 -17.86
C LEU A 281 -23.87 9.71 -17.94
N ARG A 282 -23.80 10.35 -19.11
CA ARG A 282 -22.93 11.53 -19.32
C ARG A 282 -23.34 12.67 -18.42
N ASP A 283 -24.63 13.02 -18.43
CA ASP A 283 -25.15 14.14 -17.66
C ASP A 283 -25.13 13.84 -16.16
N ARG A 284 -25.39 12.57 -15.79
CA ARG A 284 -25.27 12.11 -14.39
C ARG A 284 -23.84 12.25 -13.85
N PHE A 285 -22.82 11.82 -14.59
CA PHE A 285 -21.43 11.94 -14.14
C PHE A 285 -20.96 13.39 -14.14
N VAL A 286 -21.39 14.20 -15.11
CA VAL A 286 -21.11 15.65 -15.12
C VAL A 286 -21.74 16.33 -13.90
N GLU A 287 -22.95 15.95 -13.50
CA GLU A 287 -23.56 16.43 -12.27
C GLU A 287 -22.78 15.98 -11.03
N GLY A 288 -22.32 14.72 -11.01
CA GLY A 288 -21.41 14.24 -9.97
C GLY A 288 -20.17 15.12 -9.83
N TYR A 289 -19.55 15.48 -10.95
CA TYR A 289 -18.40 16.37 -10.97
C TYR A 289 -18.74 17.78 -10.44
N ARG A 290 -19.89 18.35 -10.82
CA ARG A 290 -20.36 19.65 -10.31
C ARG A 290 -20.54 19.63 -8.78
N VAL A 291 -21.19 18.60 -8.26
CA VAL A 291 -21.39 18.42 -6.81
C VAL A 291 -20.04 18.28 -6.09
N SER A 292 -19.12 17.48 -6.63
CA SER A 292 -17.77 17.34 -6.08
C SER A 292 -17.00 18.67 -6.07
N LEU A 293 -17.07 19.46 -7.14
CA LEU A 293 -16.43 20.77 -7.24
C LEU A 293 -16.99 21.76 -6.21
N ASN A 294 -18.32 21.79 -6.04
CA ASN A 294 -18.97 22.66 -5.05
C ASN A 294 -18.55 22.32 -3.61
N ASN A 295 -18.29 21.04 -3.33
CA ASN A 295 -17.84 20.55 -2.03
C ASN A 295 -16.31 20.59 -1.85
N ALA A 296 -15.56 21.00 -2.87
CA ALA A 296 -14.10 21.02 -2.82
C ALA A 296 -13.53 22.28 -2.16
N SER A 297 -14.35 23.27 -1.77
CA SER A 297 -13.88 24.51 -1.15
C SER A 297 -12.93 24.24 0.05
N GLY A 298 -11.77 24.90 0.05
CA GLY A 298 -10.72 24.69 1.06
C GLY A 298 -9.94 23.38 0.96
N LYS A 299 -10.18 22.55 -0.06
CA LYS A 299 -9.40 21.33 -0.32
C LYS A 299 -8.27 21.58 -1.33
N PRO A 300 -7.15 20.85 -1.22
CA PRO A 300 -5.99 21.04 -2.12
C PRO A 300 -6.31 20.78 -3.60
N TRP A 301 -7.34 19.98 -3.90
CA TRP A 301 -7.78 19.66 -5.25
C TRP A 301 -8.82 20.62 -5.85
N TYR A 302 -9.28 21.63 -5.08
CA TYR A 302 -10.24 22.61 -5.58
C TYR A 302 -9.74 23.32 -6.83
N PHE A 303 -8.52 23.84 -6.79
CA PHE A 303 -7.94 24.62 -7.88
C PHE A 303 -7.79 23.77 -9.16
N PRO A 304 -7.13 22.59 -9.13
CA PRO A 304 -7.10 21.71 -10.29
C PRO A 304 -8.49 21.38 -10.85
N MET A 305 -9.47 21.03 -10.00
CA MET A 305 -10.83 20.76 -10.47
C MET A 305 -11.44 21.98 -11.17
N LYS A 306 -11.40 23.15 -10.54
CA LYS A 306 -11.99 24.38 -11.09
C LYS A 306 -11.43 24.77 -12.45
N HIS A 307 -10.12 24.60 -12.65
CA HIS A 307 -9.41 25.09 -13.83
C HIS A 307 -9.19 24.04 -14.92
N MET A 308 -9.36 22.76 -14.60
CA MET A 308 -9.16 21.62 -15.52
C MET A 308 -10.48 20.95 -15.90
N GLN A 309 -11.57 21.71 -16.04
CA GLN A 309 -12.91 21.14 -16.27
C GLN A 309 -12.96 20.21 -17.48
N TYR A 310 -12.24 20.54 -18.56
CA TYR A 310 -12.16 19.71 -19.76
C TYR A 310 -11.64 18.29 -19.48
N HIS A 311 -10.76 18.13 -18.49
CA HIS A 311 -10.23 16.84 -18.08
C HIS A 311 -11.34 16.00 -17.46
N PHE A 312 -12.00 16.52 -16.42
CA PHE A 312 -13.09 15.82 -15.75
C PHE A 312 -14.29 15.58 -16.67
N GLU A 313 -14.62 16.53 -17.54
CA GLU A 313 -15.67 16.38 -18.54
C GLU A 313 -15.37 15.26 -19.53
N TYR A 314 -14.11 15.07 -19.94
CA TYR A 314 -13.74 13.93 -20.78
C TYR A 314 -14.06 12.59 -20.09
N TYR A 315 -13.70 12.46 -18.82
CA TYR A 315 -13.99 11.24 -18.05
C TYR A 315 -15.49 11.02 -17.90
N CYS A 316 -16.24 12.07 -17.54
CA CYS A 316 -17.68 12.00 -17.32
C CYS A 316 -18.48 11.75 -18.61
N ARG A 317 -18.09 12.36 -19.74
CA ARG A 317 -18.85 12.31 -20.99
C ARG A 317 -18.41 11.20 -21.93
N HIS A 318 -17.17 10.73 -21.82
CA HIS A 318 -16.58 9.79 -22.77
C HIS A 318 -16.05 8.52 -22.09
N ARG A 319 -15.03 8.63 -21.23
CA ARG A 319 -14.31 7.45 -20.73
C ARG A 319 -15.16 6.54 -19.85
N TRP A 320 -15.76 7.05 -18.77
CA TRP A 320 -16.56 6.20 -17.87
C TRP A 320 -17.82 5.64 -18.51
N PRO A 321 -18.59 6.40 -19.33
CA PRO A 321 -19.69 5.81 -20.10
C PRO A 321 -19.24 4.71 -21.07
N MET A 322 -18.08 4.85 -21.70
CA MET A 322 -17.49 3.82 -22.58
C MET A 322 -17.09 2.56 -21.78
N LEU A 323 -16.43 2.71 -20.64
CA LEU A 323 -16.07 1.59 -19.77
C LEU A 323 -17.32 0.86 -19.23
N ALA A 324 -18.37 1.59 -18.88
CA ALA A 324 -19.66 1.02 -18.47
C ALA A 324 -20.33 0.21 -19.59
N ALA A 325 -20.24 0.70 -20.83
CA ALA A 325 -20.74 -0.02 -21.99
C ALA A 325 -19.86 -1.26 -22.30
N SER A 326 -18.54 -1.15 -22.13
CA SER A 326 -17.59 -2.26 -22.28
C SER A 326 -17.85 -3.39 -21.28
N LEU A 327 -18.16 -3.07 -20.02
CA LEU A 327 -18.60 -4.08 -19.04
C LEU A 327 -19.80 -4.89 -19.56
N SER A 328 -20.78 -4.20 -20.14
CA SER A 328 -21.98 -4.84 -20.70
C SER A 328 -21.62 -5.72 -21.90
N THR A 329 -20.72 -5.25 -22.78
CA THR A 329 -20.18 -6.04 -23.89
C THR A 329 -19.49 -7.32 -23.39
N TRP A 330 -18.64 -7.24 -22.37
CA TRP A 330 -17.97 -8.41 -21.79
C TRP A 330 -18.95 -9.43 -21.20
N MET A 331 -20.01 -8.96 -20.53
CA MET A 331 -21.06 -9.85 -20.04
C MET A 331 -21.75 -10.62 -21.17
N GLU A 332 -22.02 -9.98 -22.30
CA GLU A 332 -22.61 -10.66 -23.48
C GLU A 332 -21.62 -11.63 -24.12
N ILE A 333 -20.33 -11.26 -24.24
CA ILE A 333 -19.28 -12.17 -24.71
C ILE A 333 -19.24 -13.42 -23.84
N TRP A 334 -19.25 -13.28 -22.51
CA TRP A 334 -19.21 -14.42 -21.58
C TRP A 334 -20.47 -15.27 -21.57
N LYS A 335 -21.65 -14.70 -21.82
CA LYS A 335 -22.89 -15.48 -22.03
C LYS A 335 -22.84 -16.35 -23.28
N LEU A 336 -22.15 -15.88 -24.33
CA LEU A 336 -22.00 -16.61 -25.60
C LEU A 336 -20.87 -17.64 -25.54
N VAL A 337 -19.71 -17.24 -25.03
CA VAL A 337 -18.52 -18.09 -24.94
C VAL A 337 -18.68 -19.13 -23.84
N LYS A 338 -19.27 -18.80 -22.68
CA LYS A 338 -19.41 -19.68 -21.51
C LYS A 338 -18.08 -20.37 -21.12
N PRO A 339 -17.00 -19.60 -20.88
CA PRO A 339 -15.73 -20.17 -20.47
C PRO A 339 -15.85 -20.84 -19.09
N ASN A 340 -15.05 -21.88 -18.87
CA ASN A 340 -14.87 -22.47 -17.55
C ASN A 340 -14.02 -21.55 -16.65
N VAL A 341 -13.03 -20.90 -17.25
CA VAL A 341 -12.06 -20.02 -16.58
C VAL A 341 -11.76 -18.82 -17.46
N VAL A 342 -11.67 -17.64 -16.86
CA VAL A 342 -11.13 -16.43 -17.48
C VAL A 342 -9.81 -16.07 -16.80
N LEU A 343 -8.74 -15.91 -17.60
CA LEU A 343 -7.40 -15.54 -17.15
C LEU A 343 -7.10 -14.10 -17.59
N THR A 344 -6.80 -13.22 -16.63
CA THR A 344 -6.44 -11.81 -16.87
C THR A 344 -5.04 -11.49 -16.33
N SER A 345 -4.57 -10.27 -16.56
CA SER A 345 -3.38 -9.70 -15.92
C SER A 345 -3.75 -8.88 -14.69
N GLN A 346 -2.82 -8.75 -13.75
CA GLN A 346 -2.91 -7.82 -12.61
C GLN A 346 -2.56 -6.37 -12.98
N LEU A 347 -2.75 -6.00 -14.24
CA LEU A 347 -2.72 -4.61 -14.68
C LEU A 347 -3.88 -3.85 -14.03
N ILE A 348 -3.61 -2.70 -13.42
CA ILE A 348 -4.62 -1.92 -12.68
C ILE A 348 -5.51 -1.05 -13.57
N ASP A 349 -5.31 -1.06 -14.89
CA ASP A 349 -6.22 -0.36 -15.80
C ASP A 349 -7.60 -1.01 -15.86
N ALA A 350 -8.64 -0.18 -15.93
CA ALA A 350 -10.02 -0.65 -15.92
C ALA A 350 -10.28 -1.63 -17.08
N GLU A 351 -9.74 -1.36 -18.26
CA GLU A 351 -9.84 -2.20 -19.45
C GLU A 351 -9.38 -3.63 -19.19
N SER A 352 -8.28 -3.82 -18.46
CA SER A 352 -7.74 -5.15 -18.07
C SER A 352 -8.53 -5.84 -16.96
N GLN A 353 -9.27 -5.08 -16.15
CA GLN A 353 -10.08 -5.62 -15.06
C GLN A 353 -11.53 -5.98 -15.48
N LEU A 354 -12.09 -5.25 -16.44
CA LEU A 354 -13.47 -5.45 -16.93
C LEU A 354 -13.81 -6.90 -17.36
N PRO A 355 -12.93 -7.66 -18.04
CA PRO A 355 -13.21 -9.06 -18.40
C PRO A 355 -13.44 -9.94 -17.17
N ALA A 356 -12.62 -9.79 -16.12
CA ALA A 356 -12.75 -10.54 -14.88
C ALA A 356 -13.98 -10.10 -14.08
N GLU A 357 -14.28 -8.80 -14.02
CA GLU A 357 -15.49 -8.27 -13.37
C GLU A 357 -16.77 -8.82 -14.02
N ALA A 358 -16.84 -8.81 -15.35
CA ALA A 358 -17.97 -9.39 -16.09
C ALA A 358 -18.12 -10.90 -15.84
N ALA A 359 -17.00 -11.63 -15.79
CA ALA A 359 -16.98 -13.07 -15.54
C ALA A 359 -17.46 -13.40 -14.11
N ASN A 360 -17.02 -12.63 -13.11
CA ASN A 360 -17.43 -12.80 -11.72
C ASN A 360 -18.95 -12.64 -11.54
N ARG A 361 -19.56 -11.64 -12.20
CA ARG A 361 -21.02 -11.42 -12.19
C ARG A 361 -21.82 -12.57 -12.78
N LEU A 362 -21.20 -13.38 -13.64
CA LEU A 362 -21.79 -14.56 -14.25
C LEU A 362 -21.42 -15.85 -13.51
N GLY A 363 -20.75 -15.75 -12.36
CA GLY A 363 -20.33 -16.91 -11.56
C GLY A 363 -19.18 -17.70 -12.18
N ILE A 364 -18.49 -17.15 -13.18
CA ILE A 364 -17.34 -17.78 -13.84
C ILE A 364 -16.11 -17.65 -12.94
N GLU A 365 -15.23 -18.65 -12.97
CA GLU A 365 -13.97 -18.63 -12.22
C GLU A 365 -12.95 -17.75 -12.92
N THR A 366 -12.24 -16.90 -12.16
CA THR A 366 -11.28 -15.94 -12.70
C THR A 366 -9.94 -16.06 -12.00
N PHE A 367 -8.84 -15.97 -12.75
CA PHE A 367 -7.49 -15.82 -12.19
C PHE A 367 -6.77 -14.63 -12.81
N ALA A 368 -6.04 -13.86 -11.99
CA ALA A 368 -5.21 -12.75 -12.46
C ALA A 368 -3.73 -13.05 -12.25
N MET A 369 -2.96 -13.04 -13.34
CA MET A 369 -1.52 -13.28 -13.34
C MET A 369 -0.71 -11.99 -13.10
N PRO A 370 0.45 -12.05 -12.44
CA PRO A 370 1.30 -10.88 -12.20
C PRO A 370 1.67 -10.12 -13.48
N HIS A 371 1.38 -8.81 -13.52
CA HIS A 371 1.91 -7.88 -14.54
C HIS A 371 3.44 -7.69 -14.46
N GLY A 372 4.16 -8.46 -13.65
CA GLY A 372 5.58 -8.25 -13.38
C GLY A 372 5.99 -8.93 -12.09
N GLY A 373 7.26 -8.82 -11.73
CA GLY A 373 7.74 -9.27 -10.42
C GLY A 373 7.30 -8.37 -9.24
N PHE A 374 6.63 -7.25 -9.53
CA PHE A 374 6.16 -6.28 -8.55
C PHE A 374 4.70 -5.90 -8.79
N TYR A 375 3.92 -5.82 -7.71
CA TYR A 375 2.57 -5.24 -7.76
C TYR A 375 2.66 -3.73 -7.54
N LEU A 376 2.15 -2.98 -8.51
CA LEU A 376 2.10 -1.52 -8.53
C LEU A 376 0.64 -1.08 -8.42
N GLY A 377 -0.01 -1.26 -7.27
CA GLY A 377 -1.38 -0.80 -7.11
C GLY A 377 -1.88 -0.89 -5.68
N ASP A 378 -2.92 -0.10 -5.36
CA ASP A 378 -3.81 -0.43 -4.27
C ASP A 378 -5.21 -0.68 -4.85
N GLU A 379 -5.70 -1.91 -4.69
CA GLU A 379 -7.12 -2.34 -4.71
C GLU A 379 -7.91 -2.48 -6.03
N ALA A 380 -7.37 -2.18 -7.21
CA ALA A 380 -8.10 -2.43 -8.46
C ALA A 380 -7.90 -3.85 -9.02
N GLN A 381 -7.97 -4.89 -8.19
CA GLN A 381 -7.97 -6.29 -8.65
C GLN A 381 -9.31 -6.93 -8.38
N VAL A 382 -10.04 -7.24 -9.45
CA VAL A 382 -11.38 -7.82 -9.34
C VAL A 382 -11.37 -9.35 -9.45
N SER A 383 -10.29 -9.96 -9.90
CA SER A 383 -10.24 -11.42 -10.04
C SER A 383 -10.40 -12.11 -8.69
N LYS A 384 -11.12 -13.24 -8.68
CA LYS A 384 -11.29 -14.09 -7.48
C LYS A 384 -9.99 -14.74 -7.04
N ASN A 385 -9.09 -15.06 -7.98
CA ASN A 385 -7.84 -15.74 -7.68
C ASN A 385 -6.65 -14.92 -8.21
N ASN A 386 -6.12 -14.02 -7.39
CA ASN A 386 -4.97 -13.18 -7.71
C ASN A 386 -3.69 -13.96 -7.44
N LEU A 387 -3.01 -14.36 -8.51
CA LEU A 387 -1.88 -15.27 -8.43
C LEU A 387 -0.59 -14.55 -8.00
N TYR A 388 0.25 -15.22 -7.23
CA TYR A 388 1.60 -14.76 -6.92
C TYR A 388 2.61 -15.91 -6.98
N SER A 389 3.84 -15.59 -7.41
CA SER A 389 4.99 -16.51 -7.42
C SER A 389 6.03 -16.15 -6.34
N PHE A 390 5.97 -14.96 -5.74
CA PHE A 390 6.89 -14.54 -4.66
C PHE A 390 6.15 -14.01 -3.45
N LYS A 391 6.67 -14.27 -2.25
CA LYS A 391 6.02 -13.82 -1.00
C LYS A 391 5.99 -12.31 -0.84
N THR A 392 6.95 -11.59 -1.44
CA THR A 392 6.89 -10.12 -1.53
C THR A 392 5.67 -9.68 -2.32
N HIS A 393 5.39 -10.32 -3.45
CA HIS A 393 4.20 -10.05 -4.24
C HIS A 393 2.92 -10.36 -3.44
N LYS A 394 2.85 -11.50 -2.74
CA LYS A 394 1.75 -11.81 -1.80
C LYS A 394 1.48 -10.68 -0.80
N TYR A 395 2.55 -10.18 -0.17
CA TYR A 395 2.47 -9.08 0.79
C TYR A 395 1.88 -7.82 0.16
N HIS A 396 2.19 -7.53 -1.10
CA HIS A 396 1.64 -6.36 -1.80
C HIS A 396 0.18 -6.51 -2.18
N LEU A 397 -0.22 -7.68 -2.67
CA LEU A 397 -1.64 -7.96 -2.94
C LEU A 397 -2.47 -7.77 -1.67
N LYS A 398 -1.99 -8.31 -0.54
CA LYS A 398 -2.63 -8.15 0.77
C LYS A 398 -2.68 -6.69 1.23
N LYS A 399 -1.60 -5.94 1.02
CA LYS A 399 -1.50 -4.54 1.43
C LYS A 399 -2.36 -3.61 0.57
N GLY A 400 -2.47 -3.94 -0.71
CA GLY A 400 -3.40 -3.31 -1.64
C GLY A 400 -4.80 -3.89 -1.53
N GLY A 401 -5.24 -4.25 -0.32
CA GLY A 401 -6.62 -4.59 0.07
C GLY A 401 -7.25 -5.83 -0.56
N ILE A 402 -6.47 -6.70 -1.22
CA ILE A 402 -7.00 -7.96 -1.74
C ILE A 402 -7.15 -8.94 -0.56
N PRO A 403 -8.35 -9.53 -0.36
CA PRO A 403 -8.57 -10.52 0.69
C PRO A 403 -7.63 -11.73 0.54
N GLU A 404 -7.19 -12.31 1.66
CA GLU A 404 -6.18 -13.39 1.67
C GLU A 404 -6.67 -14.63 0.90
N GLU A 405 -7.96 -14.95 1.01
CA GLU A 405 -8.62 -16.04 0.31
C GLU A 405 -8.61 -15.87 -1.22
N ASN A 406 -8.45 -14.63 -1.69
CA ASN A 406 -8.35 -14.29 -3.10
C ASN A 406 -6.90 -14.17 -3.58
N ILE A 407 -5.91 -14.51 -2.75
CA ILE A 407 -4.47 -14.46 -3.09
C ILE A 407 -3.92 -15.89 -3.14
N VAL A 408 -3.60 -16.36 -4.36
CA VAL A 408 -3.32 -17.78 -4.62
C VAL A 408 -1.87 -17.98 -5.03
N ALA A 409 -1.16 -18.89 -4.35
CA ALA A 409 0.21 -19.24 -4.67
C ALA A 409 0.25 -20.02 -5.99
N CYS A 410 1.14 -19.64 -6.91
CA CYS A 410 1.26 -20.32 -8.19
C CYS A 410 2.67 -20.12 -8.78
N LYS A 411 3.33 -21.21 -9.16
CA LYS A 411 4.67 -21.18 -9.78
C LYS A 411 4.60 -21.07 -11.30
N GLY A 412 5.67 -20.57 -11.90
CA GLY A 412 5.83 -20.55 -13.36
C GLY A 412 4.94 -19.55 -14.10
N ILE A 413 4.48 -18.49 -13.43
CA ILE A 413 3.58 -17.46 -13.99
C ILE A 413 4.26 -16.10 -14.20
N VAL A 414 5.52 -15.96 -13.82
CA VAL A 414 6.31 -14.74 -13.99
C VAL A 414 7.32 -14.97 -15.08
N ALA A 415 7.30 -14.11 -16.10
CA ALA A 415 8.25 -14.17 -17.20
C ALA A 415 9.69 -13.94 -16.71
N ASP A 416 10.65 -14.64 -17.31
CA ASP A 416 12.08 -14.38 -17.07
C ASP A 416 12.53 -13.03 -17.65
N ASN A 417 11.84 -12.52 -18.66
CA ASN A 417 12.05 -11.16 -19.15
C ASN A 417 10.69 -10.57 -19.55
N GLU A 418 10.48 -9.30 -19.23
CA GLU A 418 9.21 -8.59 -19.55
C GLU A 418 9.14 -8.15 -21.02
N TYR A 419 10.27 -8.19 -21.72
CA TYR A 419 10.46 -7.70 -23.08
C TYR A 419 11.52 -8.54 -23.80
N GLN A 420 11.56 -8.43 -25.12
CA GLN A 420 12.50 -9.16 -25.95
C GLN A 420 13.94 -8.70 -25.72
N MET A 421 14.83 -9.65 -25.42
CA MET A 421 16.25 -9.42 -25.17
C MET A 421 17.13 -9.79 -26.36
N LYS A 422 18.27 -9.11 -26.46
CA LYS A 422 19.39 -9.47 -27.34
C LYS A 422 20.52 -10.07 -26.49
N GLY A 423 21.40 -10.84 -27.15
CA GLY A 423 22.61 -11.38 -26.53
C GLY A 423 23.56 -10.29 -26.04
N ILE A 424 24.58 -10.70 -25.29
CA ILE A 424 25.57 -9.78 -24.71
C ILE A 424 26.66 -9.45 -25.72
N ASN A 425 27.07 -8.17 -25.76
CA ASN A 425 28.32 -7.79 -26.38
C ASN A 425 29.50 -8.10 -25.42
N LEU A 426 30.20 -9.20 -25.66
CA LEU A 426 31.31 -9.67 -24.82
C LEU A 426 32.53 -8.74 -24.86
N GLU A 427 32.69 -7.92 -25.91
CA GLU A 427 33.81 -6.96 -26.00
C GLU A 427 33.75 -5.93 -24.86
N MET A 428 32.54 -5.57 -24.41
CA MET A 428 32.33 -4.63 -23.30
C MET A 428 32.75 -5.19 -21.93
N LEU A 429 33.01 -6.50 -21.85
CA LEU A 429 33.49 -7.20 -20.65
C LEU A 429 35.02 -7.34 -20.62
N THR A 430 35.70 -7.00 -21.71
CA THR A 430 37.16 -7.07 -21.78
C THR A 430 37.77 -5.91 -20.99
N SER A 431 38.71 -6.25 -20.10
CA SER A 431 39.38 -5.33 -19.19
C SER A 431 40.84 -5.78 -19.08
N GLU A 432 41.78 -4.88 -19.34
CA GLU A 432 43.22 -5.22 -19.28
C GLU A 432 43.81 -5.08 -17.86
N LYS A 433 43.13 -4.45 -16.87
CA LYS A 433 43.74 -4.12 -15.56
C LYS A 433 42.88 -4.16 -14.27
N PRO A 434 41.60 -3.75 -14.18
CA PRO A 434 40.88 -3.72 -12.89
C PRO A 434 40.36 -5.07 -12.37
N THR A 435 40.42 -5.25 -11.04
CA THR A 435 40.01 -6.46 -10.30
C THR A 435 38.62 -6.40 -9.67
N TRP A 436 38.03 -5.22 -9.46
CA TRP A 436 36.77 -5.05 -8.72
C TRP A 436 35.62 -4.73 -9.68
N LYS A 437 34.82 -5.75 -10.06
CA LYS A 437 33.77 -5.60 -11.08
C LYS A 437 32.43 -5.23 -10.45
N ILE A 438 31.93 -4.05 -10.80
CA ILE A 438 30.68 -3.49 -10.28
C ILE A 438 29.70 -3.20 -11.42
N LEU A 439 28.46 -3.66 -11.28
CA LEU A 439 27.36 -3.28 -12.17
C LEU A 439 26.42 -2.33 -11.44
N VAL A 440 26.12 -1.20 -12.07
CA VAL A 440 25.13 -0.24 -11.59
C VAL A 440 23.83 -0.43 -12.34
N LEU A 441 22.76 -0.68 -11.59
CA LEU A 441 21.39 -0.76 -12.09
C LEU A 441 20.64 0.48 -11.64
N SER A 442 20.11 1.26 -12.58
CA SER A 442 19.37 2.48 -12.27
C SER A 442 17.96 2.47 -12.84
N THR A 443 17.04 3.11 -12.11
CA THR A 443 15.72 3.46 -12.66
C THR A 443 15.81 4.68 -13.58
N MET A 444 14.75 4.92 -14.36
CA MET A 444 14.56 6.15 -15.12
C MET A 444 14.24 7.33 -14.20
N ALA A 445 14.79 8.51 -14.50
CA ALA A 445 14.52 9.72 -13.74
C ALA A 445 13.17 10.36 -14.07
N THR A 446 12.79 10.36 -15.35
CA THR A 446 11.61 11.03 -15.88
C THR A 446 10.91 10.18 -16.93
N LEU A 447 9.61 10.42 -17.11
CA LEU A 447 8.84 9.93 -18.26
C LEU A 447 8.54 11.13 -19.17
N ASP A 448 8.53 10.90 -20.48
CA ASP A 448 8.18 11.93 -21.45
C ASP A 448 6.82 12.58 -21.13
N GLY A 449 6.83 13.90 -20.89
CA GLY A 449 5.58 14.66 -20.68
C GLY A 449 4.93 14.48 -19.31
N VAL A 450 5.64 13.87 -18.35
CA VAL A 450 5.23 13.78 -16.95
C VAL A 450 6.02 14.82 -16.14
N PHE A 451 5.31 15.72 -15.46
CA PHE A 451 5.91 16.85 -14.74
C PHE A 451 6.55 16.44 -13.40
N LEU A 452 5.94 15.49 -12.67
CA LEU A 452 6.54 14.94 -11.44
C LEU A 452 7.57 13.85 -11.78
N PRO A 453 8.88 14.07 -11.51
CA PRO A 453 9.90 13.08 -11.82
C PRO A 453 9.80 11.86 -10.88
N ILE A 454 10.29 10.71 -11.35
CA ILE A 454 10.31 9.44 -10.61
C ILE A 454 11.39 9.46 -9.51
N VAL A 455 12.53 10.06 -9.81
CA VAL A 455 13.60 10.39 -8.85
C VAL A 455 14.05 11.83 -9.06
N SER A 456 14.66 12.45 -8.06
CA SER A 456 15.22 13.79 -8.22
C SER A 456 16.27 13.76 -9.34
N LEU A 457 16.02 14.50 -10.42
CA LEU A 457 16.83 14.44 -11.65
C LEU A 457 18.24 14.95 -11.38
N GLN A 458 18.35 16.06 -10.63
CA GLN A 458 19.64 16.58 -10.20
C GLN A 458 20.38 15.60 -9.29
N GLY A 459 19.66 14.99 -8.34
CA GLY A 459 20.23 14.00 -7.43
C GLY A 459 20.71 12.75 -8.15
N GLN A 460 19.98 12.29 -9.17
CA GLN A 460 20.35 11.14 -9.99
C GLN A 460 21.61 11.42 -10.80
N ILE A 461 21.67 12.59 -11.47
CA ILE A 461 22.89 13.03 -12.19
C ILE A 461 24.07 13.14 -11.22
N ASN A 462 23.88 13.67 -10.02
CA ASN A 462 24.93 13.75 -9.01
C ASN A 462 25.40 12.36 -8.57
N ALA A 463 24.49 11.40 -8.39
CA ALA A 463 24.82 10.01 -8.07
C ALA A 463 25.64 9.34 -9.18
N PHE A 464 25.28 9.58 -10.45
CA PHE A 464 26.10 9.14 -11.59
C PHE A 464 27.48 9.81 -11.60
N LYS A 465 27.57 11.11 -11.33
CA LYS A 465 28.86 11.82 -11.22
C LYS A 465 29.73 11.25 -10.10
N ILE A 466 29.13 10.92 -8.96
CA ILE A 466 29.83 10.27 -7.85
C ILE A 466 30.42 8.94 -8.33
N LEU A 467 29.61 8.08 -8.96
CA LEU A 467 30.06 6.78 -9.48
C LEU A 467 31.12 6.89 -10.58
N ASN A 468 31.06 7.95 -11.40
CA ASN A 468 32.04 8.24 -12.46
C ASN A 468 33.36 8.82 -11.91
N ASN A 469 33.38 9.32 -10.67
CA ASN A 469 34.55 9.92 -10.03
C ASN A 469 34.89 9.22 -8.70
N PRO A 470 35.38 7.97 -8.75
CA PRO A 470 35.74 7.22 -7.54
C PRO A 470 36.93 7.85 -6.79
N PRO A 471 37.09 7.57 -5.48
CA PRO A 471 38.27 7.97 -4.72
C PRO A 471 39.58 7.48 -5.35
N GLN A 472 40.59 8.37 -5.44
CA GLN A 472 41.85 8.10 -6.14
C GLN A 472 42.59 6.85 -5.65
N ASN A 473 42.47 6.51 -4.36
CA ASN A 473 43.12 5.35 -3.75
C ASN A 473 42.54 3.99 -4.19
N ILE A 474 41.36 3.97 -4.83
CA ILE A 474 40.73 2.75 -5.35
C ILE A 474 40.35 2.83 -6.83
N ALA A 475 40.46 4.00 -7.46
CA ALA A 475 40.04 4.24 -8.85
C ALA A 475 40.62 3.22 -9.84
N ASP A 476 41.92 2.93 -9.75
CA ASP A 476 42.61 1.99 -10.66
C ASP A 476 42.19 0.52 -10.50
N LYS A 477 41.47 0.19 -9.42
CA LYS A 477 40.98 -1.18 -9.15
C LYS A 477 39.57 -1.43 -9.70
N LEU A 478 38.82 -0.37 -9.98
CA LEU A 478 37.38 -0.43 -10.25
C LEU A 478 37.09 -0.67 -11.74
N PHE A 479 36.17 -1.59 -12.00
CA PHE A 479 35.53 -1.79 -13.30
C PHE A 479 34.03 -1.59 -13.13
N ILE A 480 33.53 -0.38 -13.45
CA ILE A 480 32.12 -0.02 -13.27
C ILE A 480 31.44 -0.01 -14.65
N LYS A 481 30.33 -0.73 -14.78
CA LYS A 481 29.42 -0.65 -15.94
C LYS A 481 28.00 -0.32 -15.51
N PHE A 482 27.22 0.22 -16.41
CA PHE A 482 25.84 0.63 -16.18
C PHE A 482 24.88 -0.17 -17.04
N LYS A 483 23.69 -0.47 -16.50
CA LYS A 483 22.58 -1.04 -17.26
C LYS A 483 21.30 -0.30 -16.91
N VAL A 484 20.63 0.20 -17.95
CA VAL A 484 19.36 0.94 -17.87
C VAL A 484 18.19 0.12 -18.40
N HIS A 485 16.97 0.59 -18.14
CA HIS A 485 15.74 -0.03 -18.65
C HIS A 485 15.58 0.21 -20.17
N PRO A 486 15.22 -0.79 -20.99
CA PRO A 486 15.12 -0.64 -22.44
C PRO A 486 13.99 0.25 -22.94
N GLY A 487 12.85 0.27 -22.23
CA GLY A 487 11.71 1.10 -22.64
C GLY A 487 11.92 2.61 -22.45
N TRP A 488 12.72 2.99 -21.45
CA TRP A 488 12.95 4.37 -21.04
C TRP A 488 14.38 4.53 -20.54
N PRO A 489 15.36 4.49 -21.46
CA PRO A 489 16.75 4.47 -21.06
C PRO A 489 17.19 5.88 -20.63
N ASP A 490 17.73 6.02 -19.43
CA ASP A 490 18.16 7.31 -18.84
C ASP A 490 19.55 7.76 -19.36
N LEU A 491 19.77 7.63 -20.68
CA LEU A 491 21.10 7.79 -21.30
C LEU A 491 21.58 9.24 -21.25
N GLU A 492 20.66 10.20 -21.42
CA GLU A 492 20.98 11.61 -21.37
C GLU A 492 21.51 11.99 -19.99
N SER A 493 20.91 11.52 -18.90
CA SER A 493 21.40 11.76 -17.53
C SER A 493 22.79 11.19 -17.30
N LEU A 494 23.09 10.00 -17.84
CA LEU A 494 24.41 9.37 -17.78
C LEU A 494 25.45 10.19 -18.57
N SER A 495 25.10 10.63 -19.77
CA SER A 495 25.96 11.47 -20.62
C SER A 495 26.29 12.80 -19.94
N VAL A 496 25.29 13.45 -19.33
CA VAL A 496 25.46 14.69 -18.55
C VAL A 496 26.36 14.49 -17.32
N ALA A 497 26.41 13.29 -16.77
CA ALA A 497 27.32 12.92 -15.69
C ALA A 497 28.75 12.60 -16.17
N GLY A 498 29.02 12.69 -17.48
CA GLY A 498 30.32 12.42 -18.11
C GLY A 498 30.60 10.93 -18.31
N ILE A 499 29.57 10.07 -18.29
CA ILE A 499 29.73 8.63 -18.55
C ILE A 499 29.73 8.39 -20.05
N ASN A 500 30.71 7.62 -20.54
CA ASN A 500 30.78 7.25 -21.94
C ASN A 500 29.74 6.15 -22.24
N ILE A 501 28.70 6.48 -23.01
CA ILE A 501 27.59 5.57 -23.28
C ILE A 501 28.04 4.30 -24.02
N GLU A 502 28.84 4.45 -25.07
CA GLU A 502 29.30 3.32 -25.89
C GLU A 502 30.22 2.38 -25.13
N ARG A 503 31.08 2.94 -24.28
CA ARG A 503 32.05 2.17 -23.50
C ARG A 503 31.44 1.57 -22.24
N ASP A 504 30.69 2.35 -21.46
CA ASP A 504 30.38 2.04 -20.05
C ASP A 504 28.94 1.64 -19.79
N VAL A 505 28.04 1.80 -20.77
CA VAL A 505 26.62 1.47 -20.63
C VAL A 505 26.26 0.33 -21.57
N PHE A 506 25.81 -0.80 -21.02
CA PHE A 506 25.32 -1.90 -21.85
C PHE A 506 24.12 -1.44 -22.70
N PRO A 507 24.01 -1.92 -23.96
CA PRO A 507 22.85 -1.66 -24.79
C PRO A 507 21.56 -1.95 -24.01
N PRO A 508 20.54 -1.08 -24.04
CA PRO A 508 19.38 -1.21 -23.16
C PRO A 508 18.62 -2.55 -23.29
N ASN A 509 18.70 -3.22 -24.43
CA ASN A 509 18.10 -4.54 -24.68
C ASN A 509 19.03 -5.75 -24.43
N SER A 510 20.18 -5.56 -23.79
CA SER A 510 21.10 -6.66 -23.44
C SER A 510 20.60 -7.49 -22.26
N ASP A 511 20.69 -8.81 -22.36
CA ASP A 511 20.21 -9.76 -21.33
C ASP A 511 20.84 -9.54 -19.95
N LEU A 512 20.03 -9.08 -18.98
CA LEU A 512 20.51 -8.75 -17.64
C LEU A 512 20.98 -10.00 -16.88
N HIS A 513 20.28 -11.12 -17.02
CA HIS A 513 20.61 -12.36 -16.31
C HIS A 513 22.04 -12.81 -16.64
N SER A 514 22.37 -12.87 -17.93
CA SER A 514 23.71 -13.22 -18.40
C SER A 514 24.76 -12.17 -17.98
N ILE A 515 24.42 -10.87 -17.96
CA ILE A 515 25.35 -9.80 -17.55
C ILE A 515 25.76 -9.98 -16.09
N LEU A 516 24.80 -10.28 -15.21
CA LEU A 516 25.03 -10.40 -13.77
C LEU A 516 26.17 -11.38 -13.43
N HIS A 517 26.32 -12.47 -14.19
CA HIS A 517 27.36 -13.48 -13.95
C HIS A 517 28.79 -12.93 -14.04
N HIS A 518 29.01 -11.81 -14.75
CA HIS A 518 30.33 -11.22 -14.95
C HIS A 518 30.74 -10.17 -13.91
N PHE A 519 29.86 -9.83 -12.98
CA PHE A 519 30.10 -8.81 -11.95
C PHE A 519 30.07 -9.39 -10.54
N ASP A 520 30.86 -8.80 -9.64
CA ASP A 520 31.02 -9.27 -8.25
C ASP A 520 30.04 -8.59 -7.29
N LEU A 521 29.75 -7.32 -7.55
CA LEU A 521 28.91 -6.47 -6.71
C LEU A 521 27.92 -5.68 -7.57
N ILE A 522 26.69 -5.57 -7.10
CA ILE A 522 25.63 -4.80 -7.76
C ILE A 522 25.31 -3.57 -6.93
N ILE A 523 25.26 -2.42 -7.59
CA ILE A 523 24.78 -1.16 -7.01
C ILE A 523 23.39 -0.89 -7.57
N ASP A 524 22.41 -0.94 -6.68
CA ASP A 524 21.05 -0.50 -6.94
C ASP A 524 20.97 1.02 -6.75
N LEU A 525 20.92 1.77 -7.84
CA LEU A 525 20.81 3.23 -7.84
C LEU A 525 19.36 3.67 -8.04
N ASN A 526 18.72 3.97 -6.90
CA ASN A 526 17.30 4.37 -6.80
C ASN A 526 16.33 3.42 -7.53
N LEU A 527 16.66 2.15 -7.70
CA LEU A 527 15.90 1.26 -8.57
C LEU A 527 14.55 0.84 -7.96
N SER A 528 13.54 0.76 -8.82
CA SER A 528 12.17 0.38 -8.49
C SER A 528 11.66 -0.58 -9.56
N GLY A 529 12.16 -1.83 -9.59
CA GLY A 529 11.81 -2.76 -10.67
C GLY A 529 12.42 -4.16 -10.57
N THR A 530 12.00 -5.03 -11.49
CA THR A 530 12.31 -6.47 -11.58
C THR A 530 13.78 -6.83 -11.68
N ALA A 531 14.63 -5.89 -12.08
CA ALA A 531 16.09 -6.07 -12.07
C ALA A 531 16.67 -6.44 -10.69
N ILE A 532 16.03 -6.04 -9.58
CA ILE A 532 16.41 -6.49 -8.23
C ILE A 532 16.16 -8.00 -8.07
N ILE A 533 15.03 -8.50 -8.59
CA ILE A 533 14.68 -9.92 -8.52
C ILE A 533 15.67 -10.76 -9.34
N HIS A 534 16.07 -10.30 -10.54
CA HIS A 534 17.13 -10.94 -11.32
C HIS A 534 18.46 -11.01 -10.56
N THR A 535 18.80 -9.91 -9.89
CA THR A 535 20.02 -9.80 -9.08
C THR A 535 20.03 -10.81 -7.93
N ILE A 536 18.90 -10.90 -7.21
CA ILE A 536 18.75 -11.82 -6.07
C ILE A 536 18.73 -13.28 -6.55
N ARG A 537 18.03 -13.60 -7.65
CA ARG A 537 18.04 -14.94 -8.25
C ARG A 537 19.43 -15.39 -8.70
N ALA A 538 20.27 -14.46 -9.15
CA ALA A 538 21.66 -14.72 -9.49
C ALA A 538 22.60 -14.77 -8.26
N ILE A 539 22.06 -14.64 -7.04
CA ILE A 539 22.80 -14.64 -5.76
C ILE A 539 23.91 -13.59 -5.75
N LYS A 540 23.63 -12.41 -6.33
CA LYS A 540 24.62 -11.33 -6.44
C LYS A 540 24.51 -10.37 -5.26
N PRO A 541 25.62 -10.09 -4.54
CA PRO A 541 25.66 -9.09 -3.46
C PRO A 541 25.16 -7.72 -3.93
N ILE A 542 24.35 -7.06 -3.09
CA ILE A 542 23.69 -5.79 -3.44
C ILE A 542 24.02 -4.69 -2.43
N LEU A 543 24.45 -3.53 -2.93
CA LEU A 543 24.42 -2.26 -2.21
C LEU A 543 23.31 -1.38 -2.77
N PHE A 544 22.48 -0.85 -1.87
CA PHE A 544 21.43 0.10 -2.21
C PHE A 544 21.98 1.52 -2.05
N PHE A 545 22.09 2.28 -3.14
CA PHE A 545 22.53 3.67 -3.12
C PHE A 545 21.37 4.60 -3.48
N TRP A 546 20.72 5.17 -2.46
CA TRP A 546 19.43 5.87 -2.63
C TRP A 546 19.46 7.34 -2.17
N PRO A 547 20.28 8.20 -2.78
CA PRO A 547 20.46 9.58 -2.30
C PRO A 547 19.32 10.54 -2.67
N CYS A 548 18.44 10.18 -3.61
CA CYS A 548 17.54 11.16 -4.26
C CYS A 548 16.18 10.60 -4.69
N ARG A 549 15.64 9.63 -3.93
CA ARG A 549 14.34 9.03 -4.23
C ARG A 549 13.19 10.02 -4.05
N VAL A 550 12.39 10.19 -5.11
CA VAL A 550 11.07 10.86 -5.08
C VAL A 550 9.93 9.81 -5.06
N ASN A 551 10.23 8.59 -5.54
CA ASN A 551 9.30 7.56 -6.00
C ASN A 551 8.25 7.03 -5.00
N PHE A 552 7.19 6.45 -5.59
CA PHE A 552 5.82 6.22 -5.12
C PHE A 552 5.57 4.94 -4.31
N SER A 553 6.59 4.13 -4.06
CA SER A 553 6.42 2.74 -3.62
C SER A 553 7.04 2.49 -2.25
N HIS A 554 6.35 2.95 -1.20
CA HIS A 554 6.74 2.74 0.20
C HIS A 554 6.73 1.27 0.65
N TRP A 555 6.24 0.37 -0.19
CA TRP A 555 5.77 -0.92 0.29
C TRP A 555 6.81 -2.05 0.25
N TYR A 556 7.87 -1.92 -0.56
CA TYR A 556 8.87 -2.99 -0.71
C TYR A 556 10.29 -2.62 -0.28
N GLU A 557 10.60 -1.34 -0.10
CA GLU A 557 11.96 -0.89 0.23
C GLU A 557 12.49 -1.59 1.49
N GLU A 558 11.72 -1.60 2.58
CA GLU A 558 12.11 -2.26 3.84
C GLU A 558 12.35 -3.76 3.69
N ILE A 559 11.60 -4.42 2.79
CA ILE A 559 11.74 -5.85 2.53
C ILE A 559 13.04 -6.11 1.76
N PHE A 560 13.26 -5.43 0.63
CA PHE A 560 14.46 -5.65 -0.18
C PHE A 560 15.75 -5.18 0.50
N LEU A 561 15.69 -4.20 1.40
CA LEU A 561 16.83 -3.83 2.24
C LEU A 561 17.39 -5.01 3.06
N GLN A 562 16.60 -6.05 3.32
CA GLN A 562 17.07 -7.27 3.97
C GLN A 562 18.07 -8.04 3.09
N ALA A 563 17.90 -8.00 1.77
CA ALA A 563 18.78 -8.67 0.79
C ALA A 563 20.16 -8.00 0.65
N GLY A 564 20.36 -6.78 1.17
CA GLY A 564 21.59 -6.03 0.94
C GLY A 564 21.95 -5.04 2.05
N LYS A 565 22.64 -3.97 1.67
CA LYS A 565 23.05 -2.90 2.58
C LYS A 565 22.81 -1.51 1.98
N LEU A 566 22.16 -0.64 2.74
CA LEU A 566 21.90 0.75 2.37
C LEU A 566 23.13 1.64 2.55
N ALA A 567 23.43 2.43 1.53
CA ALA A 567 24.26 3.61 1.54
C ALA A 567 23.39 4.83 1.17
N ASP A 568 23.13 5.70 2.14
CA ASP A 568 22.32 6.91 1.95
C ASP A 568 23.14 8.13 1.51
N ASN A 569 24.47 7.99 1.44
CA ASN A 569 25.38 9.05 1.02
C ASN A 569 26.66 8.49 0.39
N PRO A 570 27.47 9.33 -0.30
CA PRO A 570 28.66 8.90 -1.03
C PRO A 570 29.75 8.29 -0.14
N GLU A 571 29.94 8.81 1.08
CA GLU A 571 30.95 8.30 2.01
C GLU A 571 30.64 6.85 2.42
N LYS A 572 29.38 6.58 2.78
CA LYS A 572 28.93 5.22 3.09
C LYS A 572 29.03 4.30 1.88
N LEU A 573 28.71 4.79 0.68
CA LEU A 573 28.82 4.01 -0.56
C LEU A 573 30.25 3.51 -0.76
N TRP A 574 31.23 4.43 -0.81
CA TRP A 574 32.62 4.08 -1.05
C TRP A 574 33.22 3.25 0.08
N LYS A 575 32.81 3.52 1.32
CA LYS A 575 33.16 2.67 2.47
C LYS A 575 32.65 1.24 2.28
N HIS A 576 31.39 1.05 1.90
CA HIS A 576 30.82 -0.29 1.70
C HIS A 576 31.43 -1.02 0.50
N ILE A 577 31.71 -0.33 -0.61
CA ILE A 577 32.42 -0.89 -1.76
C ILE A 577 33.81 -1.37 -1.34
N THR A 578 34.59 -0.52 -0.67
CA THR A 578 35.93 -0.88 -0.22
C THR A 578 35.90 -2.10 0.69
N ARG A 579 35.04 -2.08 1.72
CA ARG A 579 34.87 -3.21 2.64
C ARG A 579 34.45 -4.49 1.94
N PHE A 580 33.59 -4.43 0.93
CA PHE A 580 33.17 -5.62 0.20
C PHE A 580 34.35 -6.32 -0.47
N PHE A 581 35.27 -5.58 -1.07
CA PHE A 581 36.41 -6.17 -1.78
C PHE A 581 37.64 -6.41 -0.91
N THR A 582 37.71 -5.86 0.32
CA THR A 582 38.87 -6.01 1.21
C THR A 582 38.58 -6.78 2.50
N GLU A 583 37.31 -6.95 2.90
CA GLU A 583 36.91 -7.67 4.12
C GLU A 583 36.04 -8.88 3.77
N ASP A 584 36.63 -10.08 3.77
CA ASP A 584 35.91 -11.34 3.46
C ASP A 584 34.64 -11.53 4.31
N LYS A 585 34.69 -11.15 5.59
CA LYS A 585 33.52 -11.21 6.49
C LYS A 585 32.37 -10.33 6.01
N PHE A 586 32.65 -9.14 5.47
CA PHE A 586 31.62 -8.24 4.96
C PHE A 586 31.08 -8.72 3.60
N ALA A 587 31.95 -9.26 2.74
CA ALA A 587 31.54 -9.90 1.48
C ALA A 587 30.59 -11.08 1.73
N GLN A 588 30.97 -11.98 2.64
CA GLN A 588 30.15 -13.14 3.00
C GLN A 588 28.83 -12.73 3.65
N LEU A 589 28.82 -11.67 4.47
CA LEU A 589 27.60 -11.12 5.04
C LEU A 589 26.60 -10.69 3.95
N LEU A 590 27.06 -10.01 2.89
CA LEU A 590 26.18 -9.60 1.79
C LEU A 590 25.70 -10.80 0.97
N ARG A 591 26.56 -11.79 0.70
CA ARG A 591 26.15 -13.04 0.02
C ARG A 591 25.06 -13.78 0.80
N ASN A 592 25.29 -14.00 2.10
CA ASN A 592 24.34 -14.68 2.98
C ASN A 592 23.00 -13.94 3.04
N LYS A 593 23.00 -12.61 3.08
CA LYS A 593 21.76 -11.81 3.06
C LYS A 593 20.94 -12.06 1.81
N VAL A 594 21.57 -12.10 0.64
CA VAL A 594 20.89 -12.37 -0.64
C VAL A 594 20.34 -13.79 -0.67
N GLU A 595 21.13 -14.79 -0.26
CA GLU A 595 20.70 -16.20 -0.21
C GLU A 595 19.52 -16.41 0.74
N ILE A 596 19.60 -15.90 1.97
CA ILE A 596 18.52 -15.98 2.96
C ILE A 596 17.27 -15.30 2.41
N PHE A 597 17.42 -14.14 1.78
CA PHE A 597 16.28 -13.44 1.19
C PHE A 597 15.66 -14.24 0.04
N ALA A 598 16.47 -14.78 -0.87
CA ALA A 598 16.00 -15.61 -1.98
C ALA A 598 15.19 -16.82 -1.47
N ASN A 599 15.73 -17.56 -0.51
CA ASN A 599 15.06 -18.73 0.09
C ASN A 599 13.77 -18.34 0.83
N ASN A 600 13.77 -17.21 1.54
CA ASN A 600 12.61 -16.79 2.30
C ASN A 600 11.49 -16.24 1.43
N TYR A 601 11.82 -15.52 0.35
CA TYR A 601 10.85 -14.68 -0.37
C TYR A 601 10.65 -15.03 -1.85
N LEU A 602 11.64 -15.65 -2.51
CA LEU A 602 11.59 -15.96 -3.94
C LEU A 602 11.44 -17.46 -4.26
N ASP A 603 11.53 -18.34 -3.26
CA ASP A 603 11.31 -19.78 -3.44
C ASP A 603 9.81 -20.09 -3.65
N ASP A 604 9.51 -20.65 -4.82
CA ASP A 604 8.17 -21.10 -5.24
C ASP A 604 8.10 -22.61 -5.52
N GLY A 605 9.13 -23.39 -5.13
CA GLY A 605 9.24 -24.81 -5.48
C GLY A 605 8.05 -25.67 -5.04
N ASN A 606 7.43 -25.30 -3.92
CA ASN A 606 6.27 -25.98 -3.35
C ASN A 606 4.91 -25.44 -3.84
N PHE A 607 4.88 -24.43 -4.70
CA PHE A 607 3.61 -23.89 -5.21
C PHE A 607 3.02 -24.78 -6.31
N PRO A 608 1.68 -24.86 -6.42
CA PRO A 608 1.02 -25.55 -7.52
C PRO A 608 1.25 -24.81 -8.84
N THR A 609 1.13 -25.52 -9.95
CA THR A 609 1.10 -24.88 -11.27
C THR A 609 -0.29 -24.29 -11.55
N LEU A 610 -0.39 -23.36 -12.50
CA LEU A 610 -1.68 -22.82 -12.93
C LEU A 610 -2.63 -23.93 -13.43
N GLY A 611 -2.07 -24.96 -14.06
CA GLY A 611 -2.83 -26.13 -14.51
C GLY A 611 -3.49 -26.91 -13.37
N ASP A 612 -2.76 -27.12 -12.27
CA ASP A 612 -3.26 -27.81 -11.07
C ASP A 612 -4.40 -27.02 -10.42
N LEU A 613 -4.23 -25.70 -10.28
CA LEU A 613 -5.25 -24.82 -9.71
C LEU A 613 -6.55 -24.81 -10.54
N ILE A 614 -6.42 -24.77 -11.86
CA ILE A 614 -7.56 -24.86 -12.78
C ILE A 614 -8.25 -26.22 -12.62
N GLN A 615 -7.48 -27.31 -12.51
CA GLN A 615 -8.03 -28.65 -12.35
C GLN A 615 -8.86 -28.79 -11.06
N ASP A 616 -8.31 -28.34 -9.93
CA ASP A 616 -8.96 -28.43 -8.62
C ASP A 616 -10.26 -27.61 -8.55
N LYS A 617 -10.25 -26.39 -9.05
CA LYS A 617 -11.41 -25.47 -8.94
C LYS A 617 -12.51 -25.75 -9.97
N VAL A 618 -12.16 -26.27 -11.15
CA VAL A 618 -13.09 -26.42 -12.28
C VAL A 618 -13.64 -27.83 -12.44
N PHE A 619 -12.84 -28.87 -12.18
CA PHE A 619 -13.23 -30.25 -12.49
C PHE A 619 -13.80 -31.03 -11.30
N LEU A 620 -13.53 -30.64 -10.04
CA LEU A 620 -14.18 -31.24 -8.87
C LEU A 620 -15.64 -30.79 -8.68
N LYS A 621 -16.03 -29.61 -9.18
CA LYS A 621 -17.45 -29.18 -9.16
C LYS A 621 -18.38 -30.08 -9.98
N LYS A 622 -17.86 -30.86 -10.94
CA LYS A 622 -18.68 -31.85 -11.69
C LYS A 622 -19.00 -33.12 -10.88
N ALA A 623 -18.30 -33.40 -9.78
CA ALA A 623 -18.60 -34.54 -8.92
C ALA A 623 -19.72 -34.27 -7.90
N TYR A 624 -20.05 -33.01 -7.61
CA TYR A 624 -20.99 -32.61 -6.57
C TYR A 624 -22.40 -32.22 -7.04
N ASN A 625 -22.71 -32.30 -8.34
CA ASN A 625 -24.08 -32.16 -8.82
C ASN A 625 -24.82 -33.50 -8.80
N ARG A 626 -25.25 -33.95 -7.61
CA ARG A 626 -26.44 -34.79 -7.45
C ARG A 626 -27.47 -34.06 -6.56
N PRO A 627 -28.78 -34.21 -6.81
CA PRO A 627 -29.80 -33.45 -6.09
C PRO A 627 -29.85 -33.85 -4.62
N LEU A 628 -30.03 -32.84 -3.75
CA LEU A 628 -30.32 -33.01 -2.33
C LEU A 628 -31.64 -33.77 -2.14
N GLU A 629 -31.56 -35.01 -1.68
CA GLU A 629 -32.67 -35.68 -1.00
C GLU A 629 -32.54 -35.52 0.52
N LYS A 630 -33.68 -35.22 1.14
CA LYS A 630 -33.88 -35.10 2.58
C LYS A 630 -33.62 -36.44 3.28
N SER A 631 -32.89 -36.42 4.38
CA SER A 631 -33.27 -37.19 5.56
C SER A 631 -32.63 -36.64 6.84
N ALA A 632 -33.50 -36.44 7.82
CA ALA A 632 -33.15 -36.20 9.21
C ALA A 632 -32.59 -37.49 9.83
N GLY A 633 -31.63 -37.35 10.75
CA GLY A 633 -31.10 -38.46 11.53
C GLY A 633 -30.29 -37.96 12.71
N TYR A 634 -30.96 -37.81 13.85
CA TYR A 634 -30.33 -37.67 15.16
C TYR A 634 -29.44 -38.89 15.45
N PHE A 635 -28.20 -38.68 15.90
CA PHE A 635 -27.48 -39.64 16.75
C PHE A 635 -26.66 -38.90 17.81
N LYS A 636 -26.84 -39.33 19.07
CA LYS A 636 -26.12 -38.88 20.28
C LYS A 636 -24.64 -39.28 20.22
N PRO A 637 -23.73 -38.54 20.87
CA PRO A 637 -22.36 -38.99 21.08
C PRO A 637 -22.27 -39.86 22.35
N ASP A 638 -21.66 -41.04 22.21
CA ASP A 638 -21.23 -41.85 23.34
C ASP A 638 -20.00 -41.25 24.02
N ALA A 639 -20.01 -41.32 25.34
CA ALA A 639 -18.92 -40.92 26.22
C ALA A 639 -17.95 -42.09 26.41
N ASN A 640 -16.67 -41.85 26.12
CA ASN A 640 -15.46 -42.41 26.74
C ASN A 640 -14.37 -42.52 25.68
N GLU A 641 -13.47 -41.55 25.60
CA GLU A 641 -12.07 -41.84 25.27
C GLU A 641 -11.16 -40.73 25.78
N SER A 642 -10.04 -41.19 26.32
CA SER A 642 -9.12 -40.53 27.24
C SER A 642 -8.26 -39.43 26.62
N LEU A 643 -7.95 -38.44 27.46
CA LEU A 643 -6.89 -37.43 27.34
C LEU A 643 -5.59 -38.00 26.73
N CYS A 644 -5.27 -37.61 25.49
CA CYS A 644 -3.95 -37.24 24.98
C CYS A 644 -4.01 -37.11 23.44
N GLY A 645 -4.02 -35.86 22.93
CA GLY A 645 -3.95 -35.58 21.49
C GLY A 645 -4.98 -34.55 21.05
N ILE A 646 -4.67 -33.26 21.18
CA ILE A 646 -5.51 -32.22 20.58
C ILE A 646 -5.17 -32.15 19.08
N ASN A 647 -5.92 -32.91 18.29
CA ASN A 647 -6.19 -32.60 16.89
C ASN A 647 -7.08 -31.35 16.87
N ASN A 648 -6.53 -30.18 16.52
CA ASN A 648 -7.27 -28.91 16.38
C ASN A 648 -8.14 -28.92 15.11
N LEU A 649 -9.23 -29.68 15.10
CA LEU A 649 -10.18 -29.75 13.98
C LEU A 649 -11.54 -29.07 14.24
N ASP A 650 -11.72 -28.36 15.37
CA ASP A 650 -12.90 -27.51 15.57
C ASP A 650 -12.56 -26.26 16.44
N MET A 651 -12.36 -25.10 15.80
CA MET A 651 -12.22 -23.81 16.50
C MET A 651 -13.57 -23.39 17.10
N ARG A 652 -13.78 -23.70 18.39
CA ARG A 652 -14.97 -23.37 19.18
C ARG A 652 -14.60 -22.71 20.51
N ILE A 653 -15.52 -21.90 21.05
CA ILE A 653 -15.40 -21.38 22.42
C ILE A 653 -15.76 -22.48 23.40
N VAL A 654 -14.87 -22.73 24.36
CA VAL A 654 -15.15 -23.56 25.53
C VAL A 654 -15.62 -22.62 26.64
N ASN A 655 -16.92 -22.57 26.93
CA ASN A 655 -17.42 -21.80 28.07
C ASN A 655 -17.18 -22.59 29.37
N ILE A 656 -16.34 -22.05 30.25
CA ILE A 656 -16.01 -22.64 31.55
C ILE A 656 -17.05 -22.20 32.58
N ASP A 657 -17.16 -20.89 32.77
CA ASP A 657 -18.03 -20.26 33.77
C ASP A 657 -18.45 -18.83 33.41
N ALA A 658 -18.23 -18.38 32.16
CA ALA A 658 -18.69 -17.06 31.74
C ALA A 658 -20.22 -17.00 31.68
N ASN A 659 -20.79 -15.94 32.25
CA ASN A 659 -22.22 -15.67 32.19
C ASN A 659 -22.62 -15.24 30.76
N PRO A 660 -23.48 -15.99 30.05
CA PRO A 660 -23.89 -15.66 28.68
C PRO A 660 -24.62 -14.31 28.57
N GLU A 661 -25.22 -13.83 29.66
CA GLU A 661 -25.91 -12.54 29.66
C GLU A 661 -25.00 -11.34 29.90
N PHE A 662 -23.83 -11.56 30.51
CA PHE A 662 -22.90 -10.47 30.77
C PHE A 662 -22.39 -9.86 29.46
N PHE A 663 -22.46 -8.54 29.36
CA PHE A 663 -21.91 -7.80 28.25
C PHE A 663 -21.34 -6.47 28.72
N TYR A 664 -20.12 -6.20 28.26
CA TYR A 664 -19.45 -4.92 28.38
C TYR A 664 -18.73 -4.68 27.06
N GLY A 665 -18.74 -3.45 26.55
CA GLY A 665 -18.03 -3.11 25.32
C GLY A 665 -18.28 -1.68 24.85
N GLU A 666 -17.57 -1.30 23.80
CA GLU A 666 -17.53 0.07 23.25
C GLU A 666 -18.77 0.40 22.40
N ILE A 667 -19.59 -0.61 22.12
CA ILE A 667 -20.89 -0.54 21.44
C ILE A 667 -21.89 -1.41 22.20
N SER A 668 -23.19 -1.24 21.95
CA SER A 668 -24.22 -2.04 22.61
C SER A 668 -24.17 -3.53 22.23
N LYS A 669 -24.74 -4.39 23.08
CA LYS A 669 -24.80 -5.85 22.88
C LYS A 669 -25.49 -6.19 21.56
N GLU A 670 -26.57 -5.47 21.24
CA GLU A 670 -27.37 -5.66 20.02
C GLU A 670 -26.56 -5.34 18.77
N HIS A 671 -25.78 -4.26 18.79
CA HIS A 671 -24.90 -3.90 17.67
C HIS A 671 -23.76 -4.90 17.49
N MET A 672 -23.17 -5.39 18.58
CA MET A 672 -22.13 -6.42 18.50
C MET A 672 -22.68 -7.74 17.93
N ILE A 673 -23.86 -8.16 18.40
CA ILE A 673 -24.56 -9.34 17.86
C ILE A 673 -24.88 -9.14 16.39
N TRP A 674 -25.34 -7.95 15.99
CA TRP A 674 -25.60 -7.63 14.59
C TRP A 674 -24.34 -7.83 13.73
N ILE A 675 -23.18 -7.37 14.20
CA ILE A 675 -21.91 -7.57 13.51
C ILE A 675 -21.59 -9.07 13.36
N LEU A 676 -21.72 -9.84 14.43
CA LEU A 676 -21.45 -11.29 14.44
C LEU A 676 -22.42 -12.08 13.56
N GLU A 677 -23.70 -11.72 13.53
CA GLU A 677 -24.68 -12.40 12.68
C GLU A 677 -24.42 -12.14 11.20
N ARG A 678 -24.01 -10.91 10.83
CA ARG A 678 -23.55 -10.65 9.45
C ARG A 678 -22.28 -11.44 9.12
N ASN A 679 -21.39 -11.63 10.10
CA ASN A 679 -20.22 -12.47 9.91
C ASN A 679 -20.60 -13.93 9.66
N LYS A 680 -21.53 -14.48 10.43
CA LYS A 680 -22.10 -15.84 10.22
C LYS A 680 -22.78 -16.01 8.87
N GLN A 681 -23.27 -14.93 8.25
CA GLN A 681 -23.80 -14.93 6.88
C GLN A 681 -22.71 -14.95 5.80
N GLY A 682 -21.43 -15.04 6.17
CA GLY A 682 -20.28 -15.14 5.26
C GLY A 682 -19.57 -13.82 4.94
N ASN A 683 -19.88 -12.73 5.66
CA ASN A 683 -19.18 -11.45 5.48
C ASN A 683 -17.96 -11.36 6.41
N SER A 684 -16.87 -10.71 6.01
CA SER A 684 -15.73 -10.50 6.92
C SER A 684 -16.11 -9.64 8.13
N ILE A 685 -15.66 -10.03 9.31
CA ILE A 685 -15.87 -9.36 10.60
C ILE A 685 -15.29 -7.95 10.56
N GLU A 686 -14.14 -7.76 9.91
CA GLU A 686 -13.50 -6.46 9.72
C GLU A 686 -14.33 -5.58 8.77
N ALA A 687 -14.81 -6.14 7.66
CA ALA A 687 -15.67 -5.42 6.71
C ALA A 687 -17.01 -4.99 7.33
N VAL A 688 -17.68 -5.88 8.06
CA VAL A 688 -18.94 -5.56 8.75
C VAL A 688 -18.70 -4.55 9.88
N THR A 689 -17.57 -4.63 10.57
CA THR A 689 -17.20 -3.63 11.59
C THR A 689 -16.97 -2.27 10.94
N HIS A 690 -16.32 -2.22 9.77
CA HIS A 690 -16.20 -1.00 8.97
C HIS A 690 -17.56 -0.48 8.49
N GLU A 691 -18.46 -1.34 8.02
CA GLU A 691 -19.84 -0.98 7.64
C GLU A 691 -20.56 -0.32 8.82
N TYR A 692 -20.55 -0.98 9.99
CA TYR A 692 -21.14 -0.46 11.23
C TYR A 692 -20.55 0.90 11.60
N CYS A 693 -19.21 1.03 11.62
CA CYS A 693 -18.55 2.27 12.01
C CYS A 693 -18.78 3.40 11.00
N ASN A 694 -18.84 3.10 9.71
CA ASN A 694 -19.16 4.07 8.66
C ASN A 694 -20.60 4.57 8.80
N HIS A 695 -21.54 3.66 9.11
CA HIS A 695 -22.95 4.01 9.27
C HIS A 695 -23.21 4.83 10.55
N THR A 696 -22.59 4.44 11.66
CA THR A 696 -22.77 5.09 12.96
C THR A 696 -21.82 6.25 13.21
N LYS A 697 -20.79 6.41 12.38
CA LYS A 697 -19.66 7.35 12.57
C LYS A 697 -18.91 7.14 13.89
N ASN A 698 -18.89 5.90 14.40
CA ASN A 698 -18.21 5.55 15.64
C ASN A 698 -16.71 5.29 15.40
N GLU A 699 -15.93 6.36 15.28
CA GLU A 699 -14.48 6.28 15.05
C GLU A 699 -13.72 5.68 16.24
N TYR A 700 -14.22 5.84 17.47
CA TYR A 700 -13.61 5.22 18.65
C TYR A 700 -13.67 3.69 18.56
N PHE A 701 -14.83 3.12 18.25
CA PHE A 701 -14.97 1.68 18.08
C PHE A 701 -14.17 1.18 16.87
N ARG A 702 -14.11 1.96 15.78
CA ARG A 702 -13.25 1.63 14.63
C ARG A 702 -11.79 1.47 15.05
N GLU A 703 -11.23 2.46 15.74
CA GLU A 703 -9.86 2.36 16.24
C GLU A 703 -9.71 1.20 17.25
N TYR A 704 -10.69 1.02 18.15
CA TYR A 704 -10.61 0.00 19.20
C TYR A 704 -10.58 -1.43 18.64
N ALA A 705 -11.45 -1.72 17.66
CA ALA A 705 -11.58 -3.03 17.07
C ALA A 705 -10.50 -3.33 16.02
N LEU A 706 -10.14 -2.34 15.19
CA LEU A 706 -9.42 -2.58 13.93
C LEU A 706 -7.99 -2.02 13.91
N ASP A 707 -7.63 -1.10 14.81
CA ASP A 707 -6.29 -0.51 14.78
C ASP A 707 -5.21 -1.52 15.24
N ARG A 708 -4.37 -1.96 14.29
CA ARG A 708 -3.27 -2.89 14.57
C ARG A 708 -2.24 -2.32 15.55
N ARG A 709 -2.16 -0.99 15.69
CA ARG A 709 -1.24 -0.35 16.65
C ARG A 709 -1.52 -0.76 18.10
N ARG A 710 -2.73 -1.23 18.42
CA ARG A 710 -3.03 -1.82 19.73
C ARG A 710 -2.10 -2.96 20.14
N SER A 711 -1.51 -3.65 19.17
CA SER A 711 -0.54 -4.74 19.38
C SER A 711 0.92 -4.28 19.48
N LEU A 712 1.21 -2.96 19.52
CA LEU A 712 2.58 -2.42 19.53
C LEU A 712 3.41 -2.94 20.71
N CYS A 713 2.77 -3.31 21.82
CA CYS A 713 3.45 -3.92 22.97
C CYS A 713 4.21 -5.22 22.63
N LEU A 714 3.78 -5.97 21.61
CA LEU A 714 4.39 -7.24 21.22
C LEU A 714 5.87 -7.09 20.84
N TYR A 715 6.28 -5.91 20.34
CA TYR A 715 7.69 -5.62 20.03
C TYR A 715 8.59 -5.61 21.27
N LEU A 716 8.03 -5.37 22.46
CA LEU A 716 8.78 -5.40 23.72
C LEU A 716 9.05 -6.83 24.22
N LEU A 717 8.31 -7.81 23.70
CA LEU A 717 8.31 -9.19 24.19
C LEU A 717 9.24 -10.13 23.39
N GLY A 718 9.98 -9.56 22.43
CA GLY A 718 10.95 -10.25 21.60
C GLY A 718 10.29 -11.23 20.61
N ASN A 719 11.00 -12.30 20.27
CA ASN A 719 10.48 -13.32 19.37
C ASN A 719 9.32 -14.09 20.02
N LEU A 720 8.17 -14.15 19.35
CA LEU A 720 6.96 -14.83 19.85
C LEU A 720 6.74 -16.23 19.26
N LYS A 721 7.43 -16.56 18.16
CA LYS A 721 7.20 -17.81 17.44
C LYS A 721 7.42 -19.03 18.34
N GLY A 722 6.42 -19.90 18.42
CA GLY A 722 6.44 -21.13 19.21
C GLY A 722 6.24 -20.95 20.72
N LYS A 723 6.05 -19.72 21.21
CA LYS A 723 5.75 -19.48 22.64
C LYS A 723 4.28 -19.72 22.94
N ASN A 724 3.97 -20.23 24.14
CA ASN A 724 2.60 -20.25 24.64
C ASN A 724 2.28 -18.89 25.28
N ILE A 725 1.19 -18.27 24.84
CA ILE A 725 0.74 -16.96 25.30
C ILE A 725 -0.70 -17.07 25.82
N LEU A 726 -0.95 -16.53 27.01
CA LEU A 726 -2.29 -16.33 27.54
C LEU A 726 -2.70 -14.87 27.32
N ASP A 727 -3.77 -14.62 26.60
CA ASP A 727 -4.41 -13.29 26.49
C ASP A 727 -5.63 -13.27 27.43
N TYR A 728 -5.46 -12.69 28.63
CA TYR A 728 -6.49 -12.68 29.68
C TYR A 728 -7.26 -11.36 29.69
N GLY A 729 -8.57 -11.44 29.43
CA GLY A 729 -9.39 -10.28 29.08
C GLY A 729 -9.13 -9.84 27.65
N CYS A 730 -9.09 -10.77 26.70
CA CYS A 730 -8.62 -10.52 25.34
C CYS A 730 -9.51 -9.56 24.54
N GLY A 731 -10.75 -9.32 24.99
CA GLY A 731 -11.75 -8.51 24.32
C GLY A 731 -11.98 -9.00 22.90
N LEU A 732 -11.80 -8.10 21.94
CA LEU A 732 -11.95 -8.38 20.51
C LEU A 732 -10.70 -9.08 19.90
N GLY A 733 -9.73 -9.50 20.72
CA GLY A 733 -8.52 -10.21 20.30
C GLY A 733 -7.41 -9.30 19.74
N SER A 734 -7.45 -7.99 19.99
CA SER A 734 -6.57 -7.02 19.30
C SER A 734 -5.06 -7.25 19.51
N ILE A 735 -4.64 -7.89 20.60
CA ILE A 735 -3.23 -8.23 20.85
C ILE A 735 -2.97 -9.70 20.53
N GLY A 736 -3.74 -10.63 21.11
CA GLY A 736 -3.55 -12.06 20.92
C GLY A 736 -3.64 -12.52 19.47
N VAL A 737 -4.53 -11.94 18.64
CA VAL A 737 -4.65 -12.30 17.21
C VAL A 737 -3.34 -12.01 16.47
N VAL A 738 -2.71 -10.87 16.75
CA VAL A 738 -1.43 -10.49 16.14
C VAL A 738 -0.30 -11.36 16.68
N ALA A 739 -0.33 -11.72 17.96
CA ALA A 739 0.65 -12.65 18.53
C ALA A 739 0.57 -14.04 17.88
N ALA A 740 -0.65 -14.53 17.62
CA ALA A 740 -0.88 -15.78 16.88
C ALA A 740 -0.38 -15.67 15.43
N GLN A 741 -0.57 -14.53 14.75
CA GLN A 741 0.01 -14.27 13.42
C GLN A 741 1.55 -14.30 13.43
N PHE A 742 2.19 -13.91 14.54
CA PHE A 742 3.64 -14.05 14.74
C PHE A 742 4.09 -15.47 15.12
N GLY A 743 3.16 -16.43 15.11
CA GLY A 743 3.44 -17.86 15.31
C GLY A 743 3.45 -18.31 16.77
N ALA A 744 2.90 -17.53 17.70
CA ALA A 744 2.69 -17.96 19.08
C ALA A 744 1.46 -18.88 19.20
N TYR A 745 1.44 -19.79 20.16
CA TYR A 745 0.23 -20.53 20.52
C TYR A 745 -0.55 -19.71 21.54
N VAL A 746 -1.73 -19.21 21.16
CA VAL A 746 -2.45 -18.21 21.97
C VAL A 746 -3.74 -18.79 22.53
N SER A 747 -3.84 -18.76 23.86
CA SER A 747 -5.09 -19.02 24.59
C SER A 747 -5.79 -17.70 24.87
N PHE A 748 -6.95 -17.48 24.27
CA PHE A 748 -7.81 -16.33 24.48
C PHE A 748 -8.80 -16.59 25.59
N THR A 749 -8.91 -15.67 26.56
CA THR A 749 -9.88 -15.76 27.64
C THR A 749 -10.59 -14.43 27.86
N ASP A 750 -11.91 -14.47 28.04
CA ASP A 750 -12.72 -13.28 28.33
C ASP A 750 -14.01 -13.70 29.07
N ASN A 751 -14.57 -12.82 29.90
CA ASN A 751 -15.83 -13.06 30.59
C ASN A 751 -17.06 -12.70 29.73
N CYS A 752 -16.85 -11.95 28.63
CA CYS A 752 -17.86 -11.54 27.67
C CYS A 752 -17.80 -12.46 26.45
N LEU A 753 -18.68 -13.46 26.41
CA LEU A 753 -18.72 -14.46 25.32
C LEU A 753 -18.87 -13.82 23.94
N VAL A 754 -19.64 -12.72 23.83
CA VAL A 754 -19.86 -12.02 22.56
C VAL A 754 -18.56 -11.37 22.04
N ARG A 755 -17.73 -10.82 22.92
CA ARG A 755 -16.40 -10.28 22.53
C ARG A 755 -15.44 -11.39 22.17
N LEU A 756 -15.46 -12.49 22.92
CA LEU A 756 -14.67 -13.67 22.62
C LEU A 756 -15.07 -14.31 21.27
N GLU A 757 -16.35 -14.28 20.91
CA GLU A 757 -16.85 -14.71 19.60
C GLU A 757 -16.34 -13.82 18.47
N TYR A 758 -16.20 -12.52 18.72
CA TYR A 758 -15.55 -11.61 17.78
C TYR A 758 -14.06 -11.96 17.60
N ALA A 759 -13.32 -12.20 18.69
CA ALA A 759 -11.93 -12.65 18.61
C ALA A 759 -11.79 -13.99 17.85
N LEU A 760 -12.70 -14.94 18.10
CA LEU A 760 -12.79 -16.20 17.38
C LEU A 760 -13.05 -15.97 15.89
N ALA A 761 -13.99 -15.09 15.53
CA ALA A 761 -14.28 -14.76 14.14
C ALA A 761 -13.05 -14.21 13.41
N ARG A 762 -12.28 -13.32 14.06
CA ARG A 762 -11.01 -12.82 13.50
C ARG A 762 -9.99 -13.94 13.28
N CYS A 763 -9.81 -14.83 14.26
CA CYS A 763 -8.88 -15.95 14.11
C CYS A 763 -9.33 -16.94 13.03
N LYS A 764 -10.64 -17.18 12.88
CA LYS A 764 -11.20 -17.99 11.81
C LYS A 764 -10.94 -17.39 10.44
N GLU A 765 -11.20 -16.09 10.26
CA GLU A 765 -10.92 -15.38 9.01
C GLU A 765 -9.44 -15.35 8.63
N LEU A 766 -8.56 -15.36 9.64
CA LEU A 766 -7.11 -15.41 9.45
C LEU A 766 -6.55 -16.83 9.41
N GLU A 767 -7.41 -17.86 9.45
CA GLU A 767 -7.06 -19.29 9.45
C GLU A 767 -6.02 -19.67 10.53
N LEU A 768 -6.09 -19.05 11.70
CA LEU A 768 -5.11 -19.22 12.79
C LEU A 768 -5.38 -20.51 13.58
N THR A 769 -4.70 -21.59 13.21
CA THR A 769 -4.81 -22.92 13.84
C THR A 769 -4.10 -23.05 15.20
N ASN A 770 -3.30 -22.05 15.56
CA ASN A 770 -2.52 -21.94 16.79
C ASN A 770 -3.26 -21.16 17.89
N THR A 771 -4.59 -21.30 17.96
CA THR A 771 -5.45 -20.53 18.88
C THR A 771 -6.45 -21.41 19.61
N SER A 772 -6.79 -21.03 20.85
CA SER A 772 -7.82 -21.66 21.69
C SER A 772 -8.61 -20.60 22.44
N PHE A 773 -9.90 -20.85 22.71
CA PHE A 773 -10.83 -19.84 23.23
C PHE A 773 -11.60 -20.36 24.44
N TYR A 774 -11.54 -19.62 25.55
CA TYR A 774 -12.19 -20.00 26.80
C TYR A 774 -13.02 -18.86 27.38
N GLY A 775 -14.33 -19.05 27.47
CA GLY A 775 -15.22 -18.13 28.18
C GLY A 775 -15.03 -18.32 29.68
N CYS A 776 -14.50 -17.33 30.38
CA CYS A 776 -14.17 -17.47 31.80
C CYS A 776 -14.53 -16.21 32.59
N HIS A 777 -15.36 -16.37 33.63
CA HIS A 777 -15.74 -15.29 34.53
C HIS A 777 -14.62 -14.98 35.54
N SER A 778 -13.98 -16.01 36.10
CA SER A 778 -12.94 -15.85 37.13
C SER A 778 -11.65 -16.55 36.74
N TRP A 779 -10.53 -15.85 36.91
CA TRP A 779 -9.20 -16.44 36.73
C TRP A 779 -8.94 -17.70 37.58
N LYS A 780 -9.67 -17.86 38.69
CA LYS A 780 -9.58 -19.04 39.57
C LYS A 780 -10.13 -20.30 38.89
N SER A 781 -10.97 -20.15 37.86
CA SER A 781 -11.61 -21.24 37.11
C SER A 781 -10.81 -21.66 35.87
N LEU A 782 -9.70 -20.99 35.54
CA LEU A 782 -8.91 -21.30 34.36
C LEU A 782 -8.42 -22.76 34.40
N PRO A 783 -8.57 -23.54 33.32
CA PRO A 783 -8.37 -24.99 33.33
C PRO A 783 -6.93 -25.36 32.98
N PHE A 784 -5.99 -24.43 33.15
CA PHE A 784 -4.62 -24.56 32.67
C PHE A 784 -3.72 -25.17 33.73
N ASN A 785 -2.78 -25.98 33.30
CA ASN A 785 -1.75 -26.49 34.21
C ASN A 785 -0.83 -25.34 34.66
N PRO A 786 -0.24 -25.41 35.87
CA PRO A 786 0.83 -24.52 36.27
C PRO A 786 1.97 -24.50 35.25
N GLU A 787 2.67 -23.37 35.14
CA GLU A 787 3.84 -23.20 34.27
C GLU A 787 3.63 -23.54 32.78
N THR A 788 2.44 -23.24 32.26
CA THR A 788 2.10 -23.47 30.84
C THR A 788 2.63 -22.38 29.92
N TYR A 789 2.57 -21.11 30.36
CA TYR A 789 2.75 -19.94 29.49
C TYR A 789 4.10 -19.26 29.66
N GLU A 790 4.73 -18.90 28.54
CA GLU A 790 5.91 -18.04 28.51
C GLU A 790 5.54 -16.57 28.66
N ILE A 791 4.36 -16.17 28.19
CA ILE A 791 3.88 -14.78 28.23
C ILE A 791 2.43 -14.78 28.66
N ILE A 792 2.08 -13.90 29.60
CA ILE A 792 0.69 -13.60 29.95
C ILE A 792 0.45 -12.12 29.65
N LEU A 793 -0.53 -11.83 28.80
CA LEU A 793 -0.93 -10.47 28.44
C LEU A 793 -2.11 -10.05 29.32
N LEU A 794 -1.94 -8.93 30.03
CA LEU A 794 -2.95 -8.30 30.87
C LEU A 794 -3.11 -6.84 30.42
N ASN A 795 -4.13 -6.53 29.63
CA ASN A 795 -4.28 -5.20 29.02
C ASN A 795 -5.62 -4.56 29.40
N GLY A 796 -5.61 -3.63 30.37
CA GLY A 796 -6.82 -2.97 30.88
C GLY A 796 -7.77 -3.92 31.60
N ILE A 797 -7.22 -4.78 32.48
CA ILE A 797 -7.99 -5.83 33.16
C ILE A 797 -7.85 -5.83 34.68
N MET A 798 -6.75 -5.27 35.22
CA MET A 798 -6.40 -5.39 36.63
C MET A 798 -7.35 -4.62 37.54
N GLU A 799 -7.79 -3.45 37.10
CA GLU A 799 -8.74 -2.57 37.74
C GLU A 799 -10.14 -3.20 37.86
N TRP A 800 -10.52 -4.09 36.94
CA TRP A 800 -11.84 -4.74 36.92
C TRP A 800 -11.92 -6.03 37.74
N ILE A 801 -10.79 -6.57 38.20
CA ILE A 801 -10.74 -7.82 38.96
C ILE A 801 -11.61 -7.77 40.23
N PRO A 802 -11.51 -6.74 41.10
CA PRO A 802 -12.31 -6.70 42.33
C PRO A 802 -13.81 -6.68 42.03
N GLN A 803 -14.23 -5.89 41.05
CA GLN A 803 -15.63 -5.81 40.63
C GLN A 803 -16.13 -7.15 40.07
N THR A 804 -15.32 -7.82 39.25
CA THR A 804 -15.66 -9.13 38.67
C THR A 804 -15.83 -10.18 39.77
N LEU A 805 -15.01 -10.11 40.82
CA LEU A 805 -15.06 -11.03 41.97
C LEU A 805 -16.10 -10.63 43.04
N GLY A 806 -16.80 -9.51 42.87
CA GLY A 806 -17.76 -9.00 43.87
C GLY A 806 -17.10 -8.59 45.19
N VAL A 807 -15.85 -8.12 45.13
CA VAL A 807 -15.05 -7.73 46.29
C VAL A 807 -15.44 -6.34 46.76
N ASN A 808 -15.53 -6.15 48.09
CA ASN A 808 -15.79 -4.86 48.70
C ASN A 808 -14.52 -3.99 48.79
N PHE A 809 -14.70 -2.69 49.06
CA PHE A 809 -13.64 -1.68 49.11
C PHE A 809 -12.41 -2.10 49.94
N GLU A 810 -12.62 -2.69 51.12
CA GLU A 810 -11.54 -3.05 52.05
C GLU A 810 -10.62 -4.18 51.55
N ASN A 811 -11.07 -4.99 50.57
CA ASN A 811 -10.32 -6.14 50.05
C ASN A 811 -9.84 -5.94 48.61
N VAL A 812 -10.01 -4.74 48.04
CA VAL A 812 -9.64 -4.45 46.65
C VAL A 812 -8.16 -4.74 46.39
N PHE A 813 -7.28 -4.24 47.26
CA PHE A 813 -5.83 -4.39 47.12
C PHE A 813 -5.41 -5.87 47.15
N GLU A 814 -5.88 -6.61 48.15
CA GLU A 814 -5.59 -8.03 48.35
C GLU A 814 -6.06 -8.85 47.15
N SER A 815 -7.25 -8.56 46.62
CA SER A 815 -7.81 -9.29 45.47
C SER A 815 -6.99 -9.08 44.18
N GLN A 816 -6.47 -7.87 43.93
CA GLN A 816 -5.60 -7.59 42.79
C GLN A 816 -4.24 -8.28 42.95
N LEU A 817 -3.71 -8.32 44.17
CA LEU A 817 -2.46 -9.00 44.48
C LEU A 817 -2.59 -10.53 44.33
N GLU A 818 -3.68 -11.11 44.84
CA GLU A 818 -4.03 -12.53 44.64
C GLU A 818 -4.15 -12.89 43.16
N PHE A 819 -4.75 -12.00 42.35
CA PHE A 819 -4.87 -12.20 40.90
C PHE A 819 -3.52 -12.29 40.21
N LEU A 820 -2.61 -11.35 40.47
CA LEU A 820 -1.27 -11.36 39.88
C LEU A 820 -0.47 -12.59 40.34
N GLN A 821 -0.58 -12.96 41.62
CA GLN A 821 0.00 -14.20 42.13
C GLN A 821 -0.61 -15.43 41.43
N GLY A 822 -1.91 -15.37 41.15
CA GLY A 822 -2.65 -16.34 40.38
C GLY A 822 -2.13 -16.56 38.97
N MET A 823 -2.00 -15.46 38.22
CA MET A 823 -1.42 -15.46 36.88
C MET A 823 0.01 -16.02 36.89
N ALA A 824 0.81 -15.66 37.91
CA ALA A 824 2.17 -16.15 38.05
C ALA A 824 2.26 -17.68 38.21
N ARG A 825 1.21 -18.36 38.70
CA ARG A 825 1.19 -19.83 38.76
C ARG A 825 1.17 -20.47 37.37
N PHE A 826 0.47 -19.87 36.42
CA PHE A 826 0.43 -20.36 35.03
C PHE A 826 1.66 -19.97 34.22
N LEU A 827 2.47 -19.03 34.72
CA LEU A 827 3.68 -18.55 34.07
C LEU A 827 4.84 -19.53 34.28
N LYS A 828 5.61 -19.82 33.23
CA LYS A 828 6.89 -20.54 33.31
C LYS A 828 7.92 -19.74 34.11
N LYS A 829 8.95 -20.43 34.63
CA LYS A 829 10.03 -19.80 35.41
C LYS A 829 10.66 -18.58 34.73
N GLU A 830 11.00 -18.70 33.44
CA GLU A 830 11.61 -17.62 32.63
C GLU A 830 10.58 -16.76 31.89
N GLY A 831 9.28 -16.96 32.15
CA GLY A 831 8.21 -16.23 31.50
C GLY A 831 8.06 -14.80 32.03
N CYS A 832 7.23 -14.00 31.35
CA CYS A 832 6.82 -12.69 31.84
C CYS A 832 5.32 -12.45 31.74
N ILE A 833 4.82 -11.57 32.60
CA ILE A 833 3.52 -10.94 32.48
C ILE A 833 3.76 -9.57 31.84
N PHE A 834 3.06 -9.28 30.75
CA PHE A 834 2.97 -7.92 30.21
C PHE A 834 1.69 -7.27 30.72
N LEU A 835 1.81 -6.26 31.56
CA LEU A 835 0.70 -5.51 32.13
C LEU A 835 0.62 -4.11 31.54
N ALA A 836 -0.47 -3.79 30.87
CA ALA A 836 -0.77 -2.46 30.34
C ALA A 836 -2.01 -1.86 30.99
N ILE A 837 -1.89 -0.65 31.55
CA ILE A 837 -2.91 -0.05 32.43
C ILE A 837 -2.72 1.47 32.61
N GLU A 838 -3.80 2.19 32.92
CA GLU A 838 -3.77 3.59 33.38
C GLU A 838 -2.93 3.75 34.67
N ASN A 839 -2.23 4.88 34.76
CA ASN A 839 -1.47 5.27 35.94
C ASN A 839 -2.33 6.08 36.90
N ARG A 840 -2.45 5.63 38.16
CA ARG A 840 -3.18 6.37 39.21
C ARG A 840 -2.79 7.85 39.30
N PHE A 841 -1.50 8.17 39.13
CA PHE A 841 -0.97 9.52 39.25
C PHE A 841 -0.64 10.18 37.91
N ALA A 842 -1.37 9.82 36.84
CA ALA A 842 -1.25 10.52 35.57
C ALA A 842 -1.45 12.04 35.74
N LEU A 843 -0.65 12.84 35.03
CA LEU A 843 -0.66 14.31 35.12
C LEU A 843 -2.07 14.89 34.90
N GLN A 844 -2.85 14.28 34.01
CA GLN A 844 -4.21 14.72 33.70
C GLN A 844 -5.13 14.73 34.92
N TYR A 845 -5.02 13.77 35.85
CA TYR A 845 -5.90 13.76 37.02
C TYR A 845 -5.60 14.91 37.98
N PHE A 846 -4.35 15.39 38.03
CA PHE A 846 -3.97 16.61 38.75
C PHE A 846 -4.50 17.88 38.07
N MET A 847 -4.74 17.82 36.76
CA MET A 847 -5.34 18.91 35.98
C MET A 847 -6.87 18.89 36.01
N GLY A 848 -7.49 18.02 36.82
CA GLY A 848 -8.94 17.94 36.99
C GLY A 848 -9.66 17.04 35.99
N TYR A 849 -8.93 16.18 35.26
CA TYR A 849 -9.58 15.16 34.46
C TYR A 849 -10.36 14.19 35.33
N PRO A 850 -11.54 13.75 34.87
CA PRO A 850 -12.26 12.68 35.51
C PRO A 850 -11.44 11.39 35.46
N GLU A 851 -11.54 10.61 36.52
CA GLU A 851 -11.00 9.26 36.58
C GLU A 851 -11.73 8.35 35.56
N ASP A 852 -10.99 7.53 34.81
CA ASP A 852 -11.45 6.84 33.60
C ASP A 852 -12.66 5.90 33.81
N HIS A 853 -12.78 5.30 35.00
CA HIS A 853 -13.76 4.24 35.28
C HIS A 853 -15.02 4.78 35.96
N THR A 854 -14.89 5.92 36.63
CA THR A 854 -15.95 6.50 37.47
C THR A 854 -16.49 7.81 36.90
N ASN A 855 -15.73 8.46 36.02
CA ASN A 855 -15.97 9.79 35.50
C ASN A 855 -16.03 10.88 36.60
N ILE A 856 -15.29 10.71 37.71
CA ILE A 856 -15.23 11.67 38.83
C ILE A 856 -13.89 12.41 38.83
N PRO A 857 -13.86 13.75 38.70
CA PRO A 857 -12.63 14.54 38.77
C PRO A 857 -11.86 14.36 40.09
N TYR A 858 -10.52 14.35 40.00
CA TYR A 858 -9.59 14.23 41.13
C TYR A 858 -9.68 12.93 41.95
N LEU A 859 -10.60 12.01 41.63
CA LEU A 859 -10.83 10.81 42.42
C LEU A 859 -9.56 9.96 42.60
N SER A 860 -8.80 9.77 41.52
CA SER A 860 -7.61 8.92 41.49
C SER A 860 -6.47 9.40 42.42
N ILE A 861 -6.36 10.72 42.62
CA ILE A 861 -5.27 11.34 43.39
C ILE A 861 -5.57 11.46 44.89
N LEU A 862 -6.82 11.26 45.31
CA LEU A 862 -7.22 11.24 46.72
C LEU A 862 -6.66 10.00 47.44
N SER A 863 -6.65 10.01 48.77
CA SER A 863 -6.47 8.76 49.52
C SER A 863 -7.60 7.78 49.18
N ARG A 864 -7.34 6.47 49.29
CA ARG A 864 -8.34 5.46 48.90
C ARG A 864 -9.66 5.62 49.65
N ARG A 865 -9.62 5.98 50.95
CA ARG A 865 -10.82 6.19 51.77
C ARG A 865 -11.61 7.43 51.33
N GLU A 866 -10.93 8.56 51.14
CA GLU A 866 -11.58 9.78 50.64
C GLU A 866 -12.17 9.58 49.25
N ALA A 867 -11.46 8.87 48.37
CA ALA A 867 -11.96 8.50 47.05
C ALA A 867 -13.22 7.64 47.15
N ASN A 868 -13.24 6.65 48.05
CA ASN A 868 -14.42 5.81 48.27
C ASN A 868 -15.60 6.58 48.85
N GLU A 869 -15.37 7.45 49.83
CA GLU A 869 -16.42 8.32 50.38
C GLU A 869 -17.03 9.22 49.29
N LEU A 870 -16.19 9.81 48.45
CA LEU A 870 -16.63 10.61 47.31
C LEU A 870 -17.40 9.77 46.30
N HIS A 871 -16.91 8.59 45.94
CA HIS A 871 -17.56 7.69 45.00
C HIS A 871 -18.91 7.18 45.53
N LEU A 872 -19.00 6.80 46.80
CA LEU A 872 -20.25 6.43 47.46
C LEU A 872 -21.26 7.59 47.43
N LYS A 873 -20.81 8.80 47.74
CA LYS A 873 -21.65 10.00 47.70
C LYS A 873 -22.14 10.31 46.27
N THR A 874 -21.33 10.07 45.25
CA THR A 874 -21.63 10.44 43.86
C THR A 874 -22.34 9.33 43.06
N LYS A 875 -22.02 8.06 43.32
CA LYS A 875 -22.44 6.89 42.54
C LYS A 875 -23.24 5.86 43.36
N GLY A 876 -23.33 6.02 44.68
CA GLY A 876 -24.08 5.11 45.56
C GLY A 876 -23.44 3.73 45.74
N THR A 877 -22.20 3.54 45.28
CA THR A 877 -21.49 2.27 45.30
C THR A 877 -20.05 2.47 45.74
N GLU A 878 -19.39 1.42 46.22
CA GLU A 878 -17.99 1.48 46.65
C GLU A 878 -17.05 1.65 45.44
N PHE A 879 -15.94 2.36 45.64
CA PHE A 879 -14.90 2.52 44.62
C PHE A 879 -13.99 1.31 44.60
N VAL A 880 -14.22 0.40 43.66
CA VAL A 880 -13.49 -0.89 43.58
C VAL A 880 -12.59 -1.03 42.35
N THR A 881 -12.67 -0.08 41.39
CA THR A 881 -11.87 -0.09 40.15
C THR A 881 -10.53 0.61 40.32
N TRP A 882 -9.66 0.08 41.20
CA TRP A 882 -8.40 0.76 41.53
C TRP A 882 -7.33 0.54 40.47
N THR A 883 -6.75 1.64 39.98
CA THR A 883 -5.47 1.67 39.25
C THR A 883 -4.32 1.93 40.22
N TRP A 884 -3.11 1.46 39.90
CA TRP A 884 -1.92 1.59 40.75
C TRP A 884 -0.93 2.60 40.16
N SER A 885 -0.10 3.17 41.01
CA SER A 885 1.09 3.93 40.60
C SER A 885 2.27 2.98 40.35
N LEU A 886 3.30 3.47 39.65
CA LEU A 886 4.54 2.69 39.46
C LEU A 886 5.17 2.23 40.80
N ASN A 887 5.11 3.09 41.83
CA ASN A 887 5.68 2.78 43.14
C ASN A 887 4.89 1.66 43.84
N ASP A 888 3.56 1.64 43.68
CA ASP A 888 2.73 0.56 44.22
C ASP A 888 3.17 -0.79 43.63
N TYR A 889 3.41 -0.87 42.31
CA TYR A 889 3.93 -2.09 41.68
C TYR A 889 5.31 -2.49 42.22
N ILE A 890 6.26 -1.55 42.29
CA ILE A 890 7.63 -1.83 42.77
C ILE A 890 7.62 -2.30 44.23
N GLN A 891 6.75 -1.72 45.06
CA GLN A 891 6.68 -2.04 46.48
C GLN A 891 5.93 -3.35 46.78
N HIS A 892 4.90 -3.68 46.00
CA HIS A 892 3.97 -4.75 46.34
C HIS A 892 4.22 -6.05 45.59
N LEU A 893 4.68 -6.02 44.34
CA LEU A 893 4.97 -7.25 43.59
C LEU A 893 5.98 -8.18 44.29
N PRO A 894 7.07 -7.68 44.94
CA PRO A 894 8.01 -8.56 45.62
C PRO A 894 7.38 -9.40 46.74
N LYS A 895 6.29 -8.93 47.35
CA LYS A 895 5.57 -9.64 48.42
C LYS A 895 4.92 -10.94 47.94
N ILE A 896 4.69 -11.06 46.63
CA ILE A 896 4.13 -12.26 45.99
C ILE A 896 5.12 -12.95 45.05
N GLY A 897 6.41 -12.66 45.19
CA GLY A 897 7.46 -13.30 44.39
C GLY A 897 7.51 -12.81 42.95
N LEU A 898 7.04 -11.59 42.67
CA LEU A 898 7.12 -10.94 41.36
C LEU A 898 7.95 -9.66 41.45
N TYR A 899 8.47 -9.18 40.32
CA TYR A 899 9.09 -7.85 40.24
C TYR A 899 8.90 -7.24 38.85
N VAL A 900 8.94 -5.91 38.77
CA VAL A 900 8.98 -5.19 37.49
C VAL A 900 10.39 -5.29 36.91
N ALA A 901 10.53 -6.06 35.83
CA ALA A 901 11.81 -6.23 35.13
C ALA A 901 12.10 -5.05 34.21
N ASP A 902 11.10 -4.61 33.44
CA ASP A 902 11.18 -3.43 32.57
C ASP A 902 9.87 -2.66 32.62
N SER A 903 9.95 -1.35 32.32
CA SER A 903 8.78 -0.46 32.38
C SER A 903 8.81 0.58 31.26
N TYR A 904 7.65 0.80 30.67
CA TYR A 904 7.43 1.67 29.54
C TYR A 904 6.21 2.56 29.76
N ALA A 905 6.21 3.75 29.15
CA ALA A 905 5.02 4.56 28.94
C ALA A 905 4.44 4.29 27.55
N MET A 906 3.11 4.26 27.46
CA MET A 906 2.38 4.03 26.22
C MET A 906 1.60 5.30 25.85
N PHE A 907 1.88 5.87 24.68
CA PHE A 907 1.33 7.18 24.28
C PHE A 907 0.47 7.09 23.02
N PRO A 908 -0.64 7.86 22.91
CA PRO A 908 -1.19 8.71 23.97
C PRO A 908 -1.72 7.90 25.16
N ASP A 909 -2.13 6.65 24.96
CA ASP A 909 -2.47 5.71 26.02
C ASP A 909 -2.20 4.26 25.58
N TYR A 910 -2.40 3.29 26.48
CA TYR A 910 -2.25 1.87 26.20
C TYR A 910 -3.37 1.27 25.32
N ARG A 911 -4.51 1.95 25.22
CA ARG A 911 -5.65 1.54 24.38
C ARG A 911 -5.36 1.82 22.91
N PHE A 912 -4.63 2.90 22.59
CA PHE A 912 -4.30 3.34 21.23
C PHE A 912 -2.82 3.75 21.08
N PRO A 913 -1.86 2.88 21.43
CA PRO A 913 -0.46 3.27 21.51
C PRO A 913 0.12 3.55 20.12
N ARG A 914 0.68 4.74 19.95
CA ARG A 914 1.40 5.22 18.77
C ARG A 914 2.91 5.32 19.02
N MET A 915 3.30 5.38 20.30
CA MET A 915 4.68 5.40 20.73
C MET A 915 4.85 4.65 22.06
N LEU A 916 5.92 3.86 22.17
CA LEU A 916 6.39 3.26 23.40
C LEU A 916 7.68 3.97 23.82
N ALA A 917 7.80 4.34 25.09
CA ALA A 917 8.99 4.97 25.63
C ALA A 917 9.42 4.26 26.91
N CYS A 918 10.71 3.93 27.03
CA CYS A 918 11.24 3.43 28.30
C CYS A 918 11.07 4.49 29.39
N LEU A 919 10.64 4.10 30.60
CA LEU A 919 10.46 5.06 31.70
C LEU A 919 11.76 5.74 32.16
N ASN A 920 12.92 5.20 31.76
CA ASN A 920 14.23 5.81 32.01
C ASN A 920 14.68 6.79 30.91
N ASP A 921 13.96 6.90 29.80
CA ASP A 921 14.26 7.85 28.72
C ASP A 921 13.42 9.12 28.86
N THR A 922 13.93 10.08 29.63
CA THR A 922 13.25 11.35 29.89
C THR A 922 12.89 12.11 28.60
N ASN A 923 13.72 12.05 27.56
CA ASN A 923 13.45 12.77 26.31
C ASN A 923 12.30 12.13 25.53
N ALA A 924 12.27 10.80 25.46
CA ALA A 924 11.15 10.07 24.87
C ALA A 924 9.84 10.32 25.65
N LEU A 925 9.90 10.33 26.98
CA LEU A 925 8.75 10.66 27.83
C LEU A 925 8.23 12.07 27.58
N LYS A 926 9.10 13.09 27.53
CA LYS A 926 8.69 14.48 27.21
C LYS A 926 7.97 14.53 25.87
N LYS A 927 8.57 13.91 24.84
CA LYS A 927 8.00 13.88 23.50
C LYS A 927 6.63 13.19 23.48
N GLY A 928 6.48 12.11 24.23
CA GLY A 928 5.24 11.33 24.30
C GLY A 928 4.12 12.04 25.04
N MET A 929 4.42 12.66 26.18
CA MET A 929 3.44 13.44 26.93
C MET A 929 2.95 14.68 26.17
N MET A 930 3.74 15.19 25.22
CA MET A 930 3.27 16.22 24.28
C MET A 930 2.29 15.69 23.23
N MET A 931 2.22 14.36 23.00
CA MET A 931 1.23 13.72 22.13
C MET A 931 -0.10 13.43 22.84
N GLU A 932 -0.11 13.43 24.17
CA GLU A 932 -1.34 13.29 24.96
C GLU A 932 -2.23 14.51 24.71
N LYS A 933 -3.46 14.23 24.26
CA LYS A 933 -4.47 15.27 24.05
C LYS A 933 -5.27 15.42 25.32
N TYR A 934 -5.10 16.56 25.97
CA TYR A 934 -5.94 17.00 27.06
C TYR A 934 -6.95 18.02 26.50
N ASP A 935 -8.23 17.65 26.39
CA ASP A 935 -9.34 18.62 26.29
C ASP A 935 -9.50 19.44 27.59
N SER A 936 -8.54 20.34 27.90
CA SER A 936 -8.45 21.08 29.17
C SER A 936 -8.57 22.58 28.94
N PRO A 937 -9.18 23.34 29.88
CA PRO A 937 -9.15 24.81 29.86
C PRO A 937 -7.74 25.41 30.08
N ILE A 938 -6.72 24.60 30.39
CA ILE A 938 -5.33 25.06 30.56
C ILE A 938 -4.63 25.02 29.19
N SER A 939 -4.20 26.18 28.70
CA SER A 939 -3.57 26.32 27.38
C SER A 939 -2.33 25.42 27.19
N GLU A 940 -2.08 24.98 25.95
CA GLU A 940 -0.92 24.14 25.58
C GLU A 940 0.42 24.72 26.08
N MET A 941 0.51 26.04 26.24
CA MET A 941 1.68 26.77 26.72
C MET A 941 2.04 26.47 28.18
N ASN A 942 1.11 25.94 28.98
CA ASN A 942 1.36 25.51 30.36
C ASN A 942 1.71 24.02 30.46
N ARG A 943 1.26 23.18 29.51
CA ARG A 943 1.57 21.74 29.46
C ARG A 943 3.07 21.49 29.32
N GLU A 944 3.71 22.14 28.36
CA GLU A 944 5.15 21.99 28.12
C GLU A 944 5.96 22.44 29.35
N LYS A 945 5.53 23.52 30.02
CA LYS A 945 6.16 24.00 31.26
C LYS A 945 6.07 22.96 32.38
N HIS A 946 4.90 22.36 32.61
CA HIS A 946 4.74 21.31 33.62
C HIS A 946 5.57 20.07 33.29
N ILE A 947 5.56 19.61 32.03
CA ILE A 947 6.38 18.48 31.59
C ILE A 947 7.87 18.76 31.82
N ASN A 948 8.35 19.96 31.46
CA ASN A 948 9.73 20.34 31.68
C ASN A 948 10.08 20.42 33.17
N TYR A 949 9.20 21.00 34.00
CA TYR A 949 9.38 21.07 35.44
C TYR A 949 9.48 19.68 36.09
N PHE A 950 8.53 18.76 35.80
CA PHE A 950 8.59 17.40 36.34
C PHE A 950 9.79 16.61 35.81
N ALA A 951 10.26 16.91 34.60
CA ALA A 951 11.47 16.30 34.06
C ALA A 951 12.74 16.80 34.79
N GLU A 952 12.84 18.10 35.07
CA GLU A 952 13.94 18.68 35.85
C GLU A 952 14.01 18.10 37.27
N MET A 953 12.85 17.80 37.86
CA MET A 953 12.75 17.12 39.14
C MET A 953 13.01 15.60 39.08
N GLY A 954 13.17 15.02 37.88
CA GLY A 954 13.33 13.57 37.71
C GLY A 954 12.07 12.75 38.01
N LEU A 955 10.89 13.40 38.04
CA LEU A 955 9.63 12.77 38.41
C LEU A 955 8.76 12.37 37.21
N LEU A 956 9.15 12.74 35.99
CA LEU A 956 8.32 12.60 34.79
C LEU A 956 7.71 11.21 34.60
N ARG A 957 8.49 10.15 34.87
CA ARG A 957 8.05 8.75 34.74
C ARG A 957 6.85 8.37 35.62
N HIS A 958 6.60 9.12 36.69
CA HIS A 958 5.49 8.87 37.62
C HIS A 958 4.17 9.54 37.18
N PHE A 959 4.23 10.41 36.17
CA PHE A 959 3.11 11.26 35.73
C PHE A 959 2.63 10.96 34.30
N VAL A 960 3.22 9.99 33.61
CA VAL A 960 2.72 9.51 32.30
C VAL A 960 1.31 8.94 32.44
N TYR A 961 0.51 8.98 31.37
CA TYR A 961 -0.88 8.55 31.49
C TYR A 961 -1.06 7.04 31.70
N SER A 962 -0.29 6.20 31.00
CA SER A 962 -0.41 4.75 31.12
C SER A 962 0.94 4.04 31.03
N TYR A 963 1.01 2.87 31.68
CA TYR A 963 2.19 2.03 31.72
C TYR A 963 2.04 0.79 30.85
N GLY A 964 3.17 0.30 30.35
CA GLY A 964 3.38 -1.08 29.91
C GLY A 964 4.53 -1.69 30.71
N LEU A 965 4.23 -2.65 31.57
CA LEU A 965 5.18 -3.24 32.52
C LEU A 965 5.48 -4.69 32.13
N ILE A 966 6.76 -5.04 32.10
CA ILE A 966 7.20 -6.44 32.00
C ILE A 966 7.50 -6.92 33.42
N ILE A 967 6.67 -7.83 33.92
CA ILE A 967 6.75 -8.39 35.27
C ILE A 967 7.26 -9.83 35.18
N LYS A 968 8.19 -10.21 36.05
CA LYS A 968 8.78 -11.56 36.11
C LYS A 968 8.72 -12.14 37.51
N LYS A 969 8.86 -13.46 37.62
CA LYS A 969 9.09 -14.14 38.90
C LYS A 969 10.44 -13.74 39.47
N CYS A 970 10.51 -13.48 40.77
CA CYS A 970 11.78 -13.30 41.46
C CYS A 970 12.69 -14.53 41.23
N PRO A 971 14.02 -14.33 41.06
CA PRO A 971 14.98 -15.41 40.83
C PRO A 971 14.95 -16.51 41.90
#